data_AF-A0AAE6TPR0-F1
#
_entry.id   AF-A0AAE6TPR0-F1
#
_cell.length_a   1.000
_cell.length_b   1.000
_cell.length_c   1.000
_cell.angle_alpha   90.00
_cell.angle_beta   90.00
_cell.angle_gamma   90.00
#
_symmetry.space_group_name_H-M   'P 1'
#
loop_
_entity.id
_entity.type
_entity.pdbx_description
1 polymer ?
#
loop_
_entity_poly.entity_id
_entity_poly.type
_entity_poly.pdbx_seq_one_letter_code
_entity_poly.pdbx_strand_id
1 'polypeptide(L)'
;MTTSPVAMTESLAAYVDDLWDAVVTVDEHAAVRRVFDAVDAGVPPEDVLLDIIAPVQHRVGEHWAANKMTVAQEHAATAINDRVIAALAYHRPPPARAEQGRITVACVDGEWHALPARLLAEVLRLRGWQVDFLGAQVPAPHLIAHLHQTGPQAVALSSSIATRLPTGDRLMNVPCRGIREFNGFPDQGRGGAHGLTSSDAWVPGERGQGRTDGSAEAHERAANGRRGRKGTWPMNDRQKTSAGEAVDEADGVGYLPIAEHGLIGDLRTAALVGTDGRIAWFCAPRFDSPSIFGSLLDAGNGGHWQISPVEDIAKRQQYYFPDTNILMTRMLTENGIVEIQDFMPIREEGDPRHRQRLVRRVVSVRGSSRIRTVVAPRMNYGRDPHKVETQPHGVRFTSDALDISLQANVTLRVEGQDAGGEFDLAEGQSALFVLETNRPSRAEPAVDLVDTRAAEELFRSTVRFWRQWLSQSTYTGRWREMVHRSALTLKLLTHEPTGAIVAAPTLGLPEQLGGERNWDYRYVWIRDAAFSLHALLRLGFTREAQAFISWLTSCLRGVQDGEHGPLRVLYSIDGDAELPEHVLDHWAGYRGSAPVRVGNGAAGQLQLDIYGELFDSVYLFNKYGGGISHDSWMDLCAILDWLLEHWDSPDAGIWETRAGQQRHTYSRLMCWVAVERMIRMARQRGLPGDLGRWMSERDKIYHQIMEQGWNAREQTFVQRLSGDAGQPPECILDASLLVMPMVKFLSPDDPRFRSTVRAIGENLVTDSLVFRYDPEVSPDGLDGTEGTFSICSFWWVEALARTGQIEAARVALEKMFTYANHLGLYAEQIGLTGEHLGNFPQAFTHLALISAATSLDDFMG
;
A
#
# COMPACT_ATOMS: atom_id res chain seq x y z
N MET A 1 -38.33 51.54 -11.59
CA MET A 1 -37.00 52.09 -11.94
C MET A 1 -36.19 50.92 -12.45
N THR A 2 -36.00 50.84 -13.76
CA THR A 2 -35.24 49.77 -14.41
C THR A 2 -33.76 50.12 -14.35
N THR A 3 -33.01 49.47 -13.46
CA THR A 3 -31.56 49.50 -13.44
C THR A 3 -31.03 48.93 -14.76
N SER A 4 -30.11 49.66 -15.40
CA SER A 4 -29.47 49.22 -16.64
C SER A 4 -28.69 47.92 -16.39
N PRO A 5 -28.71 46.94 -17.31
CA PRO A 5 -27.99 45.66 -17.12
C PRO A 5 -26.51 45.84 -16.78
N VAL A 6 -25.85 46.88 -17.31
CA VAL A 6 -24.45 47.23 -17.01
C VAL A 6 -24.24 47.61 -15.53
N ALA A 7 -25.19 48.30 -14.91
CA ALA A 7 -25.10 48.72 -13.50
C ALA A 7 -25.32 47.56 -12.51
N MET A 8 -26.07 46.53 -12.92
CA MET A 8 -26.18 45.30 -12.13
C MET A 8 -24.92 44.44 -12.20
N THR A 9 -24.26 44.36 -13.37
CA THR A 9 -23.00 43.60 -13.52
C THR A 9 -21.85 44.21 -12.72
N GLU A 10 -21.72 45.54 -12.70
CA GLU A 10 -20.75 46.23 -11.83
C GLU A 10 -21.03 46.00 -10.33
N SER A 11 -22.29 45.80 -9.93
CA SER A 11 -22.65 45.54 -8.53
C SER A 11 -22.32 44.11 -8.07
N LEU A 12 -22.43 43.10 -8.95
CA LEU A 12 -22.15 41.70 -8.61
C LEU A 12 -20.66 41.43 -8.44
N ALA A 13 -19.82 42.05 -9.28
CA ALA A 13 -18.36 41.94 -9.17
C ALA A 13 -17.85 42.43 -7.80
N ALA A 14 -18.44 43.51 -7.27
CA ALA A 14 -18.10 44.01 -5.94
C ALA A 14 -18.41 42.97 -4.84
N TYR A 15 -19.55 42.27 -4.92
CA TYR A 15 -19.87 41.21 -3.96
C TYR A 15 -18.98 39.98 -4.10
N VAL A 16 -18.50 39.65 -5.31
CA VAL A 16 -17.52 38.59 -5.54
C VAL A 16 -16.20 38.92 -4.84
N ASP A 17 -15.69 40.14 -5.00
CA ASP A 17 -14.44 40.56 -4.37
C ASP A 17 -14.59 40.66 -2.84
N ASP A 18 -15.70 41.22 -2.35
CA ASP A 18 -15.99 41.31 -0.91
C ASP A 18 -16.10 39.91 -0.26
N LEU A 19 -16.74 38.95 -0.94
CA LEU A 19 -16.84 37.57 -0.46
C LEU A 19 -15.47 36.86 -0.55
N TRP A 20 -14.72 37.08 -1.62
CA TRP A 20 -13.36 36.55 -1.78
C TRP A 20 -12.45 36.98 -0.61
N ASP A 21 -12.45 38.28 -0.28
CA ASP A 21 -11.64 38.81 0.82
C ASP A 21 -12.03 38.18 2.16
N ALA A 22 -13.33 38.03 2.44
CA ALA A 22 -13.81 37.38 3.66
C ALA A 22 -13.44 35.89 3.74
N VAL A 23 -13.55 35.17 2.61
CA VAL A 23 -13.26 33.74 2.51
C VAL A 23 -11.76 33.46 2.66
N VAL A 24 -10.89 34.24 2.01
CA VAL A 24 -9.43 34.06 2.08
C VAL A 24 -8.85 34.50 3.43
N THR A 25 -9.48 35.46 4.10
CA THR A 25 -9.12 35.86 5.48
C THR A 25 -9.76 35.00 6.56
N VAL A 26 -10.56 33.98 6.18
CA VAL A 26 -11.21 33.03 7.08
C VAL A 26 -12.20 33.73 8.05
N ASP A 27 -12.81 34.83 7.62
CA ASP A 27 -13.86 35.53 8.38
C ASP A 27 -15.26 35.06 7.94
N GLU A 28 -15.70 33.95 8.55
CA GLU A 28 -17.01 33.35 8.28
C GLU A 28 -18.18 34.33 8.54
N HIS A 29 -18.10 35.15 9.59
CA HIS A 29 -19.15 36.12 9.90
C HIS A 29 -19.22 37.22 8.85
N ALA A 30 -18.09 37.71 8.35
CA ALA A 30 -18.06 38.64 7.23
C ALA A 30 -18.62 37.99 5.97
N ALA A 31 -18.20 36.77 5.62
CA ALA A 31 -18.66 36.06 4.42
C ALA A 31 -20.19 35.90 4.41
N VAL A 32 -20.78 35.48 5.53
CA VAL A 32 -22.23 35.38 5.69
C VAL A 32 -22.90 36.75 5.56
N ARG A 33 -22.38 37.80 6.22
CA ARG A 33 -22.92 39.17 6.09
C ARG A 33 -22.89 39.67 4.64
N ARG A 34 -21.79 39.49 3.91
CA ARG A 34 -21.65 39.95 2.51
C ARG A 34 -22.68 39.31 1.59
N VAL A 35 -22.94 38.02 1.78
CA VAL A 35 -23.97 37.33 1.01
C VAL A 35 -25.38 37.82 1.36
N PHE A 36 -25.67 38.12 2.63
CA PHE A 36 -26.96 38.69 3.00
C PHE A 36 -27.13 40.15 2.60
N ASP A 37 -26.06 40.96 2.61
CA ASP A 37 -26.08 42.33 2.07
C ASP A 37 -26.50 42.32 0.59
N ALA A 38 -26.00 41.34 -0.20
CA ALA A 38 -26.42 41.17 -1.59
C ALA A 38 -27.91 40.83 -1.71
N VAL A 39 -28.42 39.92 -0.88
CA VAL A 39 -29.84 39.55 -0.86
C VAL A 39 -30.72 40.74 -0.46
N ASP A 40 -30.32 41.50 0.57
CA ASP A 40 -31.03 42.68 1.07
C ASP A 40 -31.01 43.84 0.06
N ALA A 41 -29.95 43.94 -0.74
CA ALA A 41 -29.86 44.84 -1.89
C ALA A 41 -30.74 44.41 -3.08
N GLY A 42 -31.43 43.27 -2.98
CA GLY A 42 -32.36 42.76 -3.97
C GLY A 42 -31.75 41.84 -5.02
N VAL A 43 -30.52 41.34 -4.82
CA VAL A 43 -29.92 40.33 -5.69
C VAL A 43 -30.70 39.02 -5.53
N PRO A 44 -31.22 38.44 -6.62
CA PRO A 44 -31.93 37.18 -6.54
C PRO A 44 -31.07 36.08 -5.90
N PRO A 45 -31.62 35.29 -4.97
CA PRO A 45 -31.05 34.04 -4.49
C PRO A 45 -30.24 33.17 -5.44
N GLU A 46 -30.74 33.00 -6.65
CA GLU A 46 -30.11 32.16 -7.67
C GLU A 46 -28.85 32.84 -8.21
N ASP A 47 -28.93 34.14 -8.48
CA ASP A 47 -27.80 34.98 -8.89
C ASP A 47 -26.73 35.05 -7.77
N VAL A 48 -27.11 35.03 -6.50
CA VAL A 48 -26.13 34.94 -5.39
C VAL A 48 -25.36 33.62 -5.42
N LEU A 49 -26.03 32.48 -5.66
CA LEU A 49 -25.37 31.18 -5.75
C LEU A 49 -24.45 31.08 -6.96
N LEU A 50 -24.93 31.58 -8.10
CA LEU A 50 -24.34 31.34 -9.42
C LEU A 50 -23.36 32.42 -9.87
N ASP A 51 -23.60 33.68 -9.50
CA ASP A 51 -22.83 34.84 -9.94
C ASP A 51 -21.99 35.46 -8.82
N ILE A 52 -22.10 34.99 -7.56
CA ILE A 52 -21.26 35.43 -6.44
C ILE A 52 -20.48 34.26 -5.83
N ILE A 53 -21.17 33.26 -5.28
CA ILE A 53 -20.51 32.15 -4.56
C ILE A 53 -19.73 31.24 -5.52
N ALA A 54 -20.32 30.83 -6.65
CA ALA A 54 -19.63 29.97 -7.61
C ALA A 54 -18.35 30.61 -8.22
N PRO A 55 -18.33 31.91 -8.60
CA PRO A 55 -17.09 32.57 -9.01
C PRO A 55 -16.01 32.63 -7.93
N VAL A 56 -16.38 32.90 -6.67
CA VAL A 56 -15.42 32.85 -5.55
C VAL A 56 -14.84 31.44 -5.41
N GLN A 57 -15.68 30.40 -5.47
CA GLN A 57 -15.21 29.02 -5.40
C GLN A 57 -14.33 28.63 -6.59
N HIS A 58 -14.61 29.15 -7.79
CA HIS A 58 -13.75 28.96 -8.95
C HIS A 58 -12.37 29.59 -8.71
N ARG A 59 -12.34 30.83 -8.21
CA ARG A 59 -11.10 31.54 -7.85
C ARG A 59 -10.30 30.81 -6.77
N VAL A 60 -10.98 30.18 -5.79
CA VAL A 60 -10.39 29.27 -4.79
C VAL A 60 -9.71 28.09 -5.50
N GLY A 61 -10.41 27.42 -6.44
CA GLY A 61 -9.85 26.34 -7.25
C GLY A 61 -8.63 26.75 -8.09
N GLU A 62 -8.68 27.91 -8.76
CA GLU A 62 -7.55 28.44 -9.53
C GLU A 62 -6.34 28.75 -8.66
N HIS A 63 -6.54 29.35 -7.49
CA HIS A 63 -5.44 29.67 -6.57
C HIS A 63 -4.83 28.42 -5.96
N TRP A 64 -5.64 27.40 -5.68
CA TRP A 64 -5.16 26.10 -5.25
C TRP A 64 -4.35 25.40 -6.35
N ALA A 65 -4.89 25.30 -7.57
CA ALA A 65 -4.21 24.68 -8.70
C ALA A 65 -2.90 25.40 -9.10
N ALA A 66 -2.86 26.74 -8.94
CA ALA A 66 -1.66 27.55 -9.17
C ALA A 66 -0.68 27.57 -7.98
N ASN A 67 -0.92 26.77 -6.94
CA ASN A 67 -0.11 26.69 -5.71
C ASN A 67 0.06 28.05 -4.98
N LYS A 68 -0.94 28.93 -5.08
CA LYS A 68 -1.02 30.22 -4.38
C LYS A 68 -1.78 30.15 -3.05
N MET A 69 -2.44 29.03 -2.79
CA MET A 69 -3.23 28.78 -1.60
C MET A 69 -2.98 27.35 -1.14
N THR A 70 -2.72 27.16 0.16
CA THR A 70 -2.50 25.83 0.74
C THR A 70 -3.80 25.02 0.78
N VAL A 71 -3.70 23.71 0.94
CA VAL A 71 -4.87 22.83 1.11
C VAL A 71 -5.71 23.26 2.33
N ALA A 72 -5.09 23.68 3.44
CA ALA A 72 -5.81 24.15 4.61
C ALA A 72 -6.60 25.45 4.33
N GLN A 73 -6.01 26.36 3.55
CA GLN A 73 -6.68 27.59 3.13
C GLN A 73 -7.82 27.30 2.14
N GLU A 74 -7.61 26.36 1.21
CA GLU A 74 -8.67 25.86 0.31
C GLU A 74 -9.82 25.26 1.12
N HIS A 75 -9.54 24.35 2.04
CA HIS A 75 -10.56 23.70 2.86
C HIS A 75 -11.30 24.69 3.76
N ALA A 76 -10.60 25.64 4.37
CA ALA A 76 -11.23 26.70 5.15
C ALA A 76 -12.14 27.56 4.28
N ALA A 77 -11.67 27.95 3.09
CA ALA A 77 -12.44 28.74 2.13
C ALA A 77 -13.70 28.01 1.64
N THR A 78 -13.54 26.76 1.22
CA THR A 78 -14.61 25.87 0.76
C THR A 78 -15.62 25.58 1.88
N ALA A 79 -15.17 25.39 3.12
CA ALA A 79 -16.04 25.20 4.28
C ALA A 79 -16.86 26.46 4.60
N ILE A 80 -16.28 27.65 4.50
CA ILE A 80 -17.01 28.92 4.66
C ILE A 80 -18.07 29.05 3.57
N ASN A 81 -17.71 28.81 2.30
CA ASN A 81 -18.67 28.84 1.19
C ASN A 81 -19.82 27.85 1.39
N ASP A 82 -19.56 26.62 1.84
CA ASP A 82 -20.61 25.64 2.14
C ASP A 82 -21.57 26.13 3.25
N ARG A 83 -21.03 26.73 4.33
CA ARG A 83 -21.84 27.30 5.41
C ARG A 83 -22.66 28.51 4.96
N VAL A 84 -22.10 29.35 4.10
CA VAL A 84 -22.80 30.48 3.48
C VAL A 84 -23.97 29.99 2.64
N ILE A 85 -23.77 28.96 1.82
CA ILE A 85 -24.85 28.31 1.05
C ILE A 85 -25.94 27.75 2.00
N ALA A 86 -25.52 27.07 3.08
CA ALA A 86 -26.47 26.55 4.07
C ALA A 86 -27.27 27.67 4.74
N ALA A 87 -26.62 28.76 5.17
CA ALA A 87 -27.27 29.91 5.79
C ALA A 87 -28.29 30.55 4.83
N LEU A 88 -27.91 30.70 3.56
CA LEU A 88 -28.76 31.23 2.50
C LEU A 88 -30.01 30.34 2.26
N ALA A 89 -29.88 29.02 2.40
CA ALA A 89 -30.99 28.07 2.29
C ALA A 89 -31.98 28.18 3.46
N TYR A 90 -31.52 28.50 4.67
CA TYR A 90 -32.36 28.63 5.87
C TYR A 90 -33.00 30.01 6.05
N HIS A 91 -32.51 31.04 5.37
CA HIS A 91 -33.03 32.41 5.51
C HIS A 91 -34.32 32.67 4.71
N ARG A 92 -35.03 31.62 4.30
CA ARG A 92 -36.19 31.72 3.42
C ARG A 92 -37.40 30.95 3.95
N PRO A 93 -38.62 31.49 3.75
CA PRO A 93 -39.82 30.68 3.94
C PRO A 93 -39.80 29.52 2.93
N PRO A 94 -40.21 28.30 3.34
CA PRO A 94 -40.23 27.15 2.45
C PRO A 94 -41.11 27.44 1.22
N PRO A 95 -40.73 26.98 0.01
CA PRO A 95 -41.47 27.27 -1.20
C PRO A 95 -42.92 26.77 -1.10
N ALA A 96 -43.85 27.55 -1.64
CA ALA A 96 -45.26 27.19 -1.71
C ALA A 96 -45.44 26.02 -2.70
N ARG A 97 -45.36 24.79 -2.19
CA ARG A 97 -45.65 23.49 -2.86
C ARG A 97 -44.83 23.26 -4.14
N ALA A 98 -43.93 22.27 -4.13
CA ALA A 98 -43.11 21.89 -5.29
C ALA A 98 -43.99 21.48 -6.49
N GLU A 99 -44.01 22.29 -7.55
CA GLU A 99 -44.82 22.04 -8.77
C GLU A 99 -44.07 21.21 -9.84
N GLN A 100 -42.73 21.08 -9.74
CA GLN A 100 -41.92 20.47 -10.81
C GLN A 100 -41.52 19.00 -10.56
N GLY A 101 -41.84 18.45 -9.38
CA GLY A 101 -41.59 17.07 -8.99
C GLY A 101 -40.24 16.84 -8.30
N ARG A 102 -39.69 15.61 -8.34
CA ARG A 102 -38.56 15.17 -7.48
C ARG A 102 -37.29 14.85 -8.28
N ILE A 103 -36.14 15.34 -7.81
CA ILE A 103 -34.81 15.06 -8.37
C ILE A 103 -33.84 14.64 -7.27
N THR A 104 -32.99 13.65 -7.56
CA THR A 104 -31.91 13.22 -6.65
C THR A 104 -30.58 13.79 -7.12
N VAL A 105 -29.79 14.38 -6.22
CA VAL A 105 -28.46 14.94 -6.51
C VAL A 105 -27.45 14.24 -5.62
N ALA A 106 -26.43 13.63 -6.20
CA ALA A 106 -25.44 12.83 -5.48
C ALA A 106 -24.04 12.95 -6.11
N CYS A 107 -22.99 12.83 -5.30
CA CYS A 107 -21.65 12.59 -5.80
C CYS A 107 -21.43 11.09 -6.01
N VAL A 108 -20.76 10.72 -7.10
CA VAL A 108 -20.45 9.32 -7.41
C VAL A 108 -19.55 8.69 -6.35
N ASP A 109 -19.54 7.36 -6.29
CA ASP A 109 -18.67 6.62 -5.38
C ASP A 109 -17.19 7.04 -5.55
N GLY A 110 -16.53 7.36 -4.43
CA GLY A 110 -15.17 7.89 -4.42
C GLY A 110 -15.03 9.40 -4.69
N GLU A 111 -16.11 10.14 -4.97
CA GLU A 111 -16.10 11.59 -5.17
C GLU A 111 -16.34 12.35 -3.85
N TRP A 112 -15.32 13.07 -3.39
CA TRP A 112 -15.35 13.83 -2.13
C TRP A 112 -15.79 15.28 -2.31
N HIS A 113 -15.71 15.84 -3.52
CA HIS A 113 -16.03 17.25 -3.79
C HIS A 113 -17.54 17.44 -3.96
N ALA A 114 -18.24 17.67 -2.84
CA ALA A 114 -19.70 17.81 -2.82
C ALA A 114 -20.23 19.22 -3.07
N LEU A 115 -19.38 20.26 -3.03
CA LEU A 115 -19.82 21.65 -3.15
C LEU A 115 -20.51 21.97 -4.50
N PRO A 116 -20.02 21.51 -5.67
CA PRO A 116 -20.74 21.70 -6.94
C PRO A 116 -22.13 21.05 -6.93
N ALA A 117 -22.23 19.83 -6.39
CA ALA A 117 -23.49 19.12 -6.24
C ALA A 117 -24.44 19.84 -5.27
N ARG A 118 -23.89 20.44 -4.21
CA ARG A 118 -24.65 21.25 -3.24
C ARG A 118 -25.22 22.52 -3.88
N LEU A 119 -24.41 23.25 -4.66
CA LEU A 119 -24.85 24.44 -5.40
C LEU A 119 -26.00 24.10 -6.35
N LEU A 120 -25.84 23.03 -7.13
CA LEU A 120 -26.90 22.53 -8.02
C LEU A 120 -28.18 22.20 -7.25
N ALA A 121 -28.06 21.53 -6.11
CA ALA A 121 -29.21 21.19 -5.28
C ALA A 121 -29.98 22.43 -4.81
N GLU A 122 -29.31 23.51 -4.41
CA GLU A 122 -29.99 24.75 -4.00
C GLU A 122 -30.63 25.50 -5.16
N VAL A 123 -29.99 25.54 -6.33
CA VAL A 123 -30.57 26.14 -7.54
C VAL A 123 -31.83 25.40 -7.98
N LEU A 124 -31.81 24.05 -7.93
CA LEU A 124 -32.99 23.24 -8.27
C LEU A 124 -34.15 23.48 -7.28
N ARG A 125 -33.86 23.64 -5.99
CA ARG A 125 -34.88 24.02 -4.99
C ARG A 125 -35.47 25.39 -5.29
N LEU A 126 -34.65 26.37 -5.67
CA LEU A 126 -35.10 27.70 -6.08
C LEU A 126 -36.03 27.66 -7.31
N ARG A 127 -35.79 26.71 -8.21
CA ARG A 127 -36.63 26.48 -9.39
C ARG A 127 -37.88 25.63 -9.12
N GLY A 128 -38.13 25.23 -7.87
CA GLY A 128 -39.37 24.56 -7.46
C GLY A 128 -39.33 23.02 -7.46
N TRP A 129 -38.14 22.41 -7.53
CA TRP A 129 -37.96 20.96 -7.41
C TRP A 129 -37.91 20.50 -5.95
N GLN A 130 -38.43 19.31 -5.68
CA GLN A 130 -38.11 18.55 -4.46
C GLN A 130 -36.76 17.86 -4.67
N VAL A 131 -35.73 18.27 -3.92
CA VAL A 131 -34.35 17.79 -4.12
C VAL A 131 -33.89 16.89 -2.97
N ASP A 132 -33.61 15.63 -3.28
CA ASP A 132 -32.91 14.69 -2.41
C ASP A 132 -31.39 14.84 -2.63
N PHE A 133 -30.72 15.63 -1.80
CA PHE A 133 -29.26 15.81 -1.86
C PHE A 133 -28.57 14.79 -0.95
N LEU A 134 -27.80 13.87 -1.53
CA LEU A 134 -27.22 12.72 -0.82
C LEU A 134 -25.75 12.92 -0.38
N GLY A 135 -25.13 14.03 -0.77
CA GLY A 135 -23.76 14.37 -0.36
C GLY A 135 -22.65 13.68 -1.17
N ALA A 136 -21.45 13.68 -0.58
CA ALA A 136 -20.24 13.07 -1.12
C ALA A 136 -20.30 11.53 -1.10
N GLN A 137 -19.53 10.89 -1.97
CA GLN A 137 -19.24 9.44 -1.93
C GLN A 137 -20.45 8.53 -1.76
N VAL A 138 -21.47 8.67 -2.61
CA VAL A 138 -22.65 7.81 -2.48
C VAL A 138 -22.38 6.48 -3.17
N PRO A 139 -22.29 5.34 -2.45
CA PRO A 139 -21.97 4.08 -3.08
C PRO A 139 -23.10 3.64 -4.02
N ALA A 140 -22.74 3.16 -5.20
CA ALA A 140 -23.69 2.84 -6.27
C ALA A 140 -24.89 1.97 -5.83
N PRO A 141 -24.74 0.90 -5.03
CA PRO A 141 -25.87 0.09 -4.59
C PRO A 141 -26.87 0.86 -3.73
N HIS A 142 -26.38 1.76 -2.87
CA HIS A 142 -27.21 2.55 -1.97
C HIS A 142 -27.92 3.68 -2.72
N LEU A 143 -27.25 4.29 -3.71
CA LEU A 143 -27.89 5.23 -4.62
C LEU A 143 -29.06 4.55 -5.36
N ILE A 144 -28.83 3.41 -6.00
CA ILE A 144 -29.87 2.67 -6.74
C ILE A 144 -31.06 2.31 -5.83
N ALA A 145 -30.78 1.84 -4.60
CA ALA A 145 -31.83 1.56 -3.62
C ALA A 145 -32.65 2.82 -3.28
N HIS A 146 -31.99 3.97 -3.05
CA HIS A 146 -32.65 5.25 -2.82
C HIS A 146 -33.51 5.68 -4.02
N LEU A 147 -32.99 5.54 -5.24
CA LEU A 147 -33.73 5.88 -6.46
C LEU A 147 -35.00 5.04 -6.62
N HIS A 148 -34.92 3.73 -6.36
CA HIS A 148 -36.10 2.85 -6.37
C HIS A 148 -37.09 3.18 -5.26
N GLN A 149 -36.63 3.59 -4.09
CA GLN A 149 -37.48 3.93 -2.96
C GLN A 149 -38.20 5.26 -3.13
N THR A 150 -37.51 6.27 -3.70
CA THR A 150 -38.01 7.65 -3.79
C THR A 150 -38.67 7.98 -5.12
N GLY A 151 -38.41 7.19 -6.16
CA GLY A 151 -38.97 7.38 -7.50
C GLY A 151 -38.76 8.80 -8.07
N PRO A 152 -37.53 9.33 -8.09
CA PRO A 152 -37.28 10.67 -8.63
C PRO A 152 -37.47 10.65 -10.16
N GLN A 153 -37.83 11.79 -10.72
CA GLN A 153 -38.00 11.96 -12.18
C GLN A 153 -36.66 12.12 -12.91
N ALA A 154 -35.64 12.57 -12.20
CA ALA A 154 -34.28 12.76 -12.70
C ALA A 154 -33.25 12.51 -11.59
N VAL A 155 -32.01 12.22 -12.00
CA VAL A 155 -30.85 12.08 -11.12
C VAL A 155 -29.73 12.92 -11.69
N ALA A 156 -29.08 13.73 -10.84
CA ALA A 156 -27.88 14.46 -11.18
C ALA A 156 -26.69 13.87 -10.42
N LEU A 157 -25.68 13.42 -11.15
CA LEU A 157 -24.46 12.86 -10.60
C LEU A 157 -23.31 13.85 -10.76
N SER A 158 -22.60 14.11 -9.67
CA SER A 158 -21.40 14.96 -9.67
C SER A 158 -20.14 14.10 -9.61
N SER A 159 -19.18 14.42 -10.48
CA SER A 159 -17.83 13.89 -10.47
C SER A 159 -16.87 15.01 -10.91
N SER A 160 -16.00 15.41 -10.01
CA SER A 160 -14.95 16.42 -10.20
C SER A 160 -13.55 15.78 -10.24
N ILE A 161 -13.41 14.55 -9.72
CA ILE A 161 -12.20 13.74 -9.82
C ILE A 161 -12.27 12.93 -11.12
N ALA A 162 -11.38 13.22 -12.07
CA ALA A 162 -11.36 12.60 -13.40
C ALA A 162 -11.34 11.06 -13.38
N THR A 163 -10.65 10.45 -12.41
CA THR A 163 -10.59 8.98 -12.24
C THR A 163 -11.92 8.35 -11.81
N ARG A 164 -12.91 9.15 -11.43
CA ARG A 164 -14.26 8.71 -11.02
C ARG A 164 -15.32 8.87 -12.12
N LEU A 165 -15.00 9.52 -13.25
CA LEU A 165 -15.89 9.64 -14.40
C LEU A 165 -16.44 8.29 -14.90
N PRO A 166 -15.62 7.21 -15.02
CA PRO A 166 -16.15 5.91 -15.44
C PRO A 166 -17.16 5.30 -14.46
N THR A 167 -17.09 5.67 -13.17
CA THR A 167 -18.08 5.25 -12.16
C THR A 167 -19.43 5.94 -12.39
N GLY A 168 -19.40 7.23 -12.75
CA GLY A 168 -20.58 7.98 -13.17
C GLY A 168 -21.23 7.39 -14.43
N ASP A 169 -20.42 7.13 -15.46
CA ASP A 169 -20.91 6.55 -16.73
C ASP A 169 -21.56 5.17 -16.52
N ARG A 170 -20.99 4.34 -15.64
CA ARG A 170 -21.58 3.03 -15.31
C ARG A 170 -22.93 3.16 -14.61
N LEU A 171 -23.05 4.11 -13.68
CA LEU A 171 -24.31 4.39 -12.98
C LEU A 171 -25.41 4.86 -13.94
N MET A 172 -25.05 5.66 -14.94
CA MET A 172 -25.99 6.11 -15.99
C MET A 172 -26.49 4.96 -16.88
N ASN A 173 -25.73 3.87 -17.01
CA ASN A 173 -26.08 2.71 -17.81
C ASN A 173 -26.88 1.63 -17.06
N VAL A 174 -27.23 1.85 -15.78
CA VAL A 174 -28.08 0.93 -15.02
C VAL A 174 -29.55 1.23 -15.32
N PRO A 175 -30.33 0.28 -15.85
CA PRO A 175 -31.73 0.53 -16.17
C PRO A 175 -32.57 0.72 -14.89
N CYS A 176 -32.86 1.98 -14.56
CA CYS A 176 -33.82 2.37 -13.53
C CYS A 176 -35.16 2.73 -14.21
N ARG A 177 -36.27 2.06 -13.82
CA ARG A 177 -37.59 2.29 -14.43
C ARG A 177 -38.04 3.75 -14.25
N GLY A 178 -38.28 4.46 -15.36
CA GLY A 178 -39.04 5.72 -15.40
C GLY A 178 -38.25 7.01 -15.22
N ILE A 179 -36.91 6.97 -15.22
CA ILE A 179 -36.04 8.15 -15.07
C ILE A 179 -35.62 8.65 -16.45
N ARG A 180 -35.74 9.96 -16.72
CA ARG A 180 -35.24 10.57 -17.98
C ARG A 180 -33.75 10.87 -17.85
N GLU A 181 -32.97 10.39 -18.82
CA GLU A 181 -31.52 10.57 -18.91
C GLU A 181 -31.17 11.94 -19.54
N PHE A 182 -30.21 12.67 -18.95
CA PHE A 182 -29.58 13.85 -19.54
C PHE A 182 -28.06 13.75 -19.35
N ASN A 183 -27.31 13.81 -20.46
CA ASN A 183 -25.85 13.68 -20.47
C ASN A 183 -25.18 15.07 -20.54
N GLY A 184 -24.14 15.30 -19.74
CA GLY A 184 -23.35 16.52 -19.72
C GLY A 184 -21.88 16.24 -19.42
N PHE A 185 -21.17 15.60 -20.35
CA PHE A 185 -19.71 15.55 -20.37
C PHE A 185 -19.21 15.90 -21.79
N PRO A 186 -18.06 16.58 -21.94
CA PRO A 186 -17.57 17.04 -23.23
C PRO A 186 -17.20 15.85 -24.13
N ASP A 187 -17.95 15.71 -25.22
CA ASP A 187 -17.71 14.79 -26.32
C ASP A 187 -16.45 15.21 -27.12
N GLN A 188 -15.41 14.39 -27.11
CA GLN A 188 -14.41 14.41 -28.18
C GLN A 188 -14.95 13.63 -29.39
N GLY A 189 -15.91 14.25 -30.08
CA GLY A 189 -16.27 13.96 -31.47
C GLY A 189 -17.26 12.81 -31.72
N ARG A 190 -18.55 13.12 -31.69
CA ARG A 190 -19.58 12.80 -32.71
C ARG A 190 -20.87 13.57 -32.39
N GLY A 191 -21.19 14.55 -33.25
CA GLY A 191 -22.27 15.53 -33.06
C GLY A 191 -23.65 14.98 -32.67
N GLY A 192 -24.22 15.62 -31.64
CA GLY A 192 -25.62 15.59 -31.23
C GLY A 192 -25.85 16.68 -30.18
N ALA A 193 -26.66 17.70 -30.51
CA ALA A 193 -26.86 18.88 -29.69
C ALA A 193 -27.81 18.64 -28.50
N HIS A 194 -27.45 19.16 -27.32
CA HIS A 194 -28.22 19.90 -26.31
C HIS A 194 -27.45 19.85 -24.97
N GLY A 195 -26.75 20.94 -24.62
CA GLY A 195 -25.68 20.93 -23.62
C GLY A 195 -25.95 21.68 -22.31
N LEU A 196 -25.21 21.27 -21.28
CA LEU A 196 -24.70 22.07 -20.16
C LEU A 196 -23.25 21.60 -19.94
N THR A 197 -22.28 22.51 -20.12
CA THR A 197 -20.84 22.21 -20.26
C THR A 197 -20.02 22.55 -19.00
N SER A 198 -18.89 21.84 -18.91
CA SER A 198 -17.74 21.81 -17.98
C SER A 198 -17.35 23.02 -17.12
N SER A 199 -16.66 22.71 -16.03
CA SER A 199 -16.06 23.55 -14.97
C SER A 199 -14.95 24.54 -15.35
N ASP A 200 -14.72 24.84 -16.63
CA ASP A 200 -13.59 25.71 -17.04
C ASP A 200 -13.99 27.09 -17.60
N ALA A 201 -15.28 27.44 -17.67
CA ALA A 201 -15.74 28.83 -17.78
C ALA A 201 -17.26 28.89 -17.61
N TRP A 202 -17.74 29.41 -16.48
CA TRP A 202 -19.14 29.79 -16.35
C TRP A 202 -19.29 31.18 -17.00
N VAL A 203 -19.75 31.22 -18.26
CA VAL A 203 -20.07 32.49 -18.95
C VAL A 203 -21.58 32.76 -18.80
N PRO A 204 -21.99 33.94 -18.28
CA PRO A 204 -23.39 34.27 -18.11
C PRO A 204 -24.00 34.70 -19.45
N GLY A 205 -24.85 33.86 -20.03
CA GLY A 205 -25.64 34.25 -21.19
C GLY A 205 -26.27 33.07 -21.91
N GLU A 206 -27.46 32.68 -21.49
CA GLU A 206 -28.62 32.44 -22.38
C GLU A 206 -29.82 31.98 -21.55
N ARG A 207 -30.66 32.95 -21.17
CA ARG A 207 -31.97 32.73 -20.57
C ARG A 207 -32.99 32.55 -21.70
N GLY A 208 -33.61 31.37 -21.83
CA GLY A 208 -35.01 31.29 -22.26
C GLY A 208 -35.45 30.25 -23.31
N GLN A 209 -36.54 29.58 -22.94
CA GLN A 209 -37.72 29.18 -23.72
C GLN A 209 -37.65 27.98 -24.68
N GLY A 210 -38.39 26.94 -24.30
CA GLY A 210 -38.68 25.79 -25.15
C GLY A 210 -39.71 26.07 -26.24
N ARG A 211 -39.58 25.33 -27.35
CA ARG A 211 -40.69 24.99 -28.25
C ARG A 211 -40.33 23.81 -29.14
N THR A 212 -41.33 22.99 -29.39
CA THR A 212 -41.42 21.82 -30.27
C THR A 212 -41.39 22.22 -31.75
N ASP A 213 -40.62 21.51 -32.59
CA ASP A 213 -41.09 20.87 -33.85
C ASP A 213 -39.94 20.47 -34.79
N GLY A 214 -40.03 19.25 -35.33
CA GLY A 214 -40.09 19.00 -36.78
C GLY A 214 -38.85 19.14 -37.67
N SER A 215 -38.48 17.99 -38.25
CA SER A 215 -37.93 17.78 -39.61
C SER A 215 -36.41 17.87 -39.87
N ALA A 216 -35.99 16.94 -40.73
CA ALA A 216 -34.66 16.60 -41.21
C ALA A 216 -34.17 17.53 -42.32
N GLU A 217 -32.86 17.64 -42.52
CA GLU A 217 -32.15 17.39 -43.79
C GLU A 217 -30.64 17.75 -43.72
N ALA A 218 -29.91 17.15 -44.66
CA ALA A 218 -28.46 17.08 -44.85
C ALA A 218 -27.72 18.42 -45.05
N HIS A 219 -26.40 18.45 -44.80
CA HIS A 219 -25.39 18.64 -45.86
C HIS A 219 -23.94 18.63 -45.35
N GLU A 220 -23.13 17.93 -46.14
CA GLU A 220 -21.68 17.79 -46.14
C GLU A 220 -21.00 19.03 -46.79
N ARG A 221 -19.81 19.45 -46.32
CA ARG A 221 -18.62 19.84 -47.13
C ARG A 221 -17.57 20.72 -46.42
N ALA A 222 -16.34 20.21 -46.47
CA ALA A 222 -15.13 20.83 -47.02
C ALA A 222 -14.45 22.06 -46.37
N ALA A 223 -13.26 21.77 -45.82
CA ALA A 223 -11.94 22.17 -46.35
C ALA A 223 -11.28 23.53 -45.99
N ASN A 224 -10.02 23.35 -45.58
CA ASN A 224 -8.81 24.12 -45.93
C ASN A 224 -8.54 25.50 -45.29
N GLY A 225 -7.55 25.49 -44.39
CA GLY A 225 -6.21 25.98 -44.75
C GLY A 225 -5.74 27.26 -44.07
N ARG A 226 -4.61 27.18 -43.36
CA ARG A 226 -3.33 27.81 -43.75
C ARG A 226 -2.21 27.53 -42.75
N ARG A 227 -1.06 27.18 -43.32
CA ARG A 227 0.25 26.96 -42.69
C ARG A 227 0.95 28.29 -42.39
N GLY A 228 1.72 28.32 -41.31
CA GLY A 228 2.83 29.24 -41.07
C GLY A 228 3.97 28.54 -40.32
N ARG A 229 5.04 28.24 -41.06
CA ARG A 229 6.38 27.70 -40.69
C ARG A 229 7.14 28.66 -39.74
N LYS A 230 8.22 28.35 -39.00
CA LYS A 230 9.16 27.22 -38.87
C LYS A 230 10.14 27.57 -37.72
N GLY A 231 10.69 26.56 -37.04
CA GLY A 231 11.97 26.64 -36.31
C GLY A 231 12.50 25.24 -36.07
N THR A 232 13.58 24.86 -36.76
CA THR A 232 14.09 23.49 -36.94
C THR A 232 15.43 23.28 -36.20
N TRP A 233 15.62 22.10 -35.60
CA TRP A 233 16.91 21.44 -35.34
C TRP A 233 16.81 19.93 -35.69
N PRO A 234 17.91 19.25 -36.03
CA PRO A 234 17.94 18.22 -37.07
C PRO A 234 17.66 16.79 -36.58
N MET A 235 16.91 16.04 -37.40
CA MET A 235 16.76 14.59 -37.33
C MET A 235 17.96 13.91 -38.00
N ASN A 236 18.51 12.89 -37.34
CA ASN A 236 19.31 11.85 -38.00
C ASN A 236 18.56 10.52 -37.82
N ASP A 237 18.44 9.80 -38.94
CA ASP A 237 17.72 8.55 -39.10
C ASP A 237 18.04 7.49 -38.04
N ARG A 238 17.00 7.02 -37.35
CA ARG A 238 16.96 5.66 -36.80
C ARG A 238 15.64 5.00 -37.22
N GLN A 239 15.80 3.86 -37.86
CA GLN A 239 14.75 2.95 -38.31
C GLN A 239 13.68 2.76 -37.24
N LYS A 240 12.42 3.00 -37.59
CA LYS A 240 11.26 2.52 -36.85
C LYS A 240 11.25 0.99 -36.93
N THR A 241 11.79 0.33 -35.92
CA THR A 241 11.39 -1.05 -35.58
C THR A 241 10.15 -0.95 -34.70
N SER A 242 9.00 -1.33 -35.24
CA SER A 242 7.73 -1.50 -34.54
C SER A 242 7.77 -2.71 -33.60
N ALA A 243 8.59 -2.63 -32.56
CA ALA A 243 8.67 -3.60 -31.48
C ALA A 243 8.22 -2.90 -30.20
N GLY A 244 6.93 -3.02 -29.88
CA GLY A 244 6.32 -2.38 -28.71
C GLY A 244 4.86 -2.74 -28.48
N GLU A 245 4.16 -3.30 -29.47
CA GLU A 245 2.72 -3.64 -29.35
C GLU A 245 2.42 -5.10 -29.78
N ALA A 246 3.41 -5.99 -29.83
CA ALA A 246 3.22 -7.36 -30.33
C ALA A 246 3.80 -8.45 -29.40
N VAL A 247 3.79 -8.23 -28.08
CA VAL A 247 4.19 -9.25 -27.08
C VAL A 247 3.04 -9.65 -26.15
N ASP A 248 1.93 -8.91 -26.09
CA ASP A 248 0.85 -9.17 -25.13
C ASP A 248 -0.31 -10.05 -25.64
N GLU A 249 -0.27 -10.55 -26.88
CA GLU A 249 -1.40 -11.30 -27.48
C GLU A 249 -1.09 -12.72 -27.99
N ALA A 250 0.02 -13.34 -27.59
CA ALA A 250 0.33 -14.71 -28.02
C ALA A 250 0.81 -15.59 -26.85
N ASP A 251 -0.17 -16.07 -26.06
CA ASP A 251 -0.21 -17.23 -25.14
C ASP A 251 -0.78 -16.83 -23.76
N GLY A 252 -1.97 -17.34 -23.45
CA GLY A 252 -2.86 -16.88 -22.36
C GLY A 252 -2.42 -17.14 -20.92
N VAL A 253 -1.15 -16.96 -20.57
CA VAL A 253 -0.65 -17.01 -19.17
C VAL A 253 0.32 -15.86 -18.91
N GLY A 254 -0.20 -14.63 -18.85
CA GLY A 254 0.59 -13.44 -18.52
C GLY A 254 0.93 -13.31 -17.02
N TYR A 255 1.89 -12.44 -16.70
CA TYR A 255 2.26 -12.07 -15.33
C TYR A 255 1.28 -11.03 -14.76
N LEU A 256 0.58 -11.37 -13.66
CA LEU A 256 -0.12 -10.37 -12.86
C LEU A 256 0.88 -9.37 -12.24
N PRO A 257 0.55 -8.08 -12.15
CA PRO A 257 1.31 -7.12 -11.36
C PRO A 257 1.49 -7.62 -9.92
N ILE A 258 2.65 -7.33 -9.29
CA ILE A 258 2.91 -7.72 -7.89
C ILE A 258 1.78 -7.23 -6.97
N ALA A 259 1.31 -6.00 -7.16
CA ALA A 259 0.23 -5.39 -6.40
C ALA A 259 -1.13 -6.13 -6.51
N GLU A 260 -1.34 -6.96 -7.54
CA GLU A 260 -2.59 -7.71 -7.73
C GLU A 260 -2.66 -9.01 -6.91
N HIS A 261 -1.80 -9.16 -5.89
CA HIS A 261 -1.79 -10.34 -5.03
C HIS A 261 -2.23 -10.01 -3.60
N GLY A 262 -2.98 -10.95 -2.99
CA GLY A 262 -3.22 -11.00 -1.56
C GLY A 262 -2.41 -12.10 -0.88
N LEU A 263 -2.07 -11.88 0.39
CA LEU A 263 -1.35 -12.83 1.24
C LEU A 263 -2.32 -13.65 2.09
N ILE A 264 -2.15 -14.98 2.12
CA ILE A 264 -2.76 -15.88 3.12
C ILE A 264 -1.67 -16.72 3.79
N GLY A 265 -1.87 -17.15 5.03
CA GLY A 265 -0.87 -17.94 5.76
C GLY A 265 -1.39 -18.49 7.08
N ASP A 266 -0.63 -19.43 7.65
CA ASP A 266 -0.96 -20.15 8.88
C ASP A 266 0.13 -20.05 9.96
N LEU A 267 1.01 -19.05 9.84
CA LEU A 267 2.16 -18.85 10.74
C LEU A 267 3.23 -19.95 10.65
N ARG A 268 3.17 -20.82 9.62
CA ARG A 268 4.23 -21.75 9.22
C ARG A 268 4.78 -21.39 7.85
N THR A 269 3.88 -21.02 6.96
CA THR A 269 4.20 -20.51 5.62
C THR A 269 3.07 -19.59 5.12
N ALA A 270 3.21 -19.11 3.89
CA ALA A 270 2.23 -18.28 3.23
C ALA A 270 2.13 -18.55 1.71
N ALA A 271 1.01 -18.14 1.13
CA ALA A 271 0.73 -18.19 -0.30
C ALA A 271 0.27 -16.83 -0.82
N LEU A 272 0.62 -16.52 -2.08
CA LEU A 272 0.12 -15.34 -2.79
C LEU A 272 -0.99 -15.70 -3.77
N VAL A 273 -2.12 -15.01 -3.63
CA VAL A 273 -3.34 -15.24 -4.41
C VAL A 273 -3.64 -14.03 -5.28
N GLY A 274 -3.62 -14.22 -6.60
CA GLY A 274 -3.95 -13.20 -7.59
C GLY A 274 -5.43 -12.88 -7.65
N THR A 275 -5.76 -11.69 -8.14
CA THR A 275 -7.14 -11.27 -8.45
C THR A 275 -7.85 -12.19 -9.46
N ASP A 276 -7.08 -12.92 -10.27
CA ASP A 276 -7.52 -13.90 -11.26
C ASP A 276 -7.83 -15.29 -10.67
N GLY A 277 -7.78 -15.44 -9.34
CA GLY A 277 -8.04 -16.69 -8.63
C GLY A 277 -6.87 -17.68 -8.67
N ARG A 278 -5.68 -17.26 -9.13
CA ARG A 278 -4.47 -18.07 -9.13
C ARG A 278 -3.72 -17.95 -7.81
N ILE A 279 -3.36 -19.07 -7.20
CA ILE A 279 -2.27 -19.13 -6.23
C ILE A 279 -0.97 -19.22 -7.04
N ALA A 280 -0.27 -18.09 -7.14
CA ALA A 280 0.89 -17.95 -8.03
C ALA A 280 2.21 -18.28 -7.33
N TRP A 281 2.23 -18.17 -6.00
CA TRP A 281 3.38 -18.46 -5.14
C TRP A 281 2.94 -19.24 -3.91
N PHE A 282 3.60 -20.36 -3.62
CA PHE A 282 3.39 -21.11 -2.39
C PHE A 282 4.60 -21.99 -2.08
N CYS A 283 5.23 -21.77 -0.93
CA CYS A 283 6.28 -22.62 -0.38
C CYS A 283 5.69 -23.44 0.76
N ALA A 284 6.02 -24.73 0.86
CA ALA A 284 5.52 -25.55 1.95
C ALA A 284 6.52 -26.66 2.34
N PRO A 285 6.56 -27.06 3.62
CA PRO A 285 5.68 -26.61 4.70
C PRO A 285 6.10 -25.31 5.39
N ARG A 286 7.22 -24.69 5.00
CA ARG A 286 7.76 -23.47 5.65
C ARG A 286 8.03 -22.38 4.63
N PHE A 287 8.18 -21.13 5.10
CA PHE A 287 8.56 -20.00 4.24
C PHE A 287 9.83 -20.28 3.43
N ASP A 288 10.86 -20.84 4.07
CA ASP A 288 12.16 -21.18 3.48
C ASP A 288 12.18 -22.51 2.70
N SER A 289 11.05 -23.22 2.60
CA SER A 289 10.95 -24.44 1.80
C SER A 289 10.95 -24.15 0.30
N PRO A 290 11.34 -25.10 -0.56
CA PRO A 290 11.18 -24.94 -1.99
C PRO A 290 9.73 -24.70 -2.41
N SER A 291 9.53 -23.94 -3.50
CA SER A 291 8.19 -23.63 -3.97
C SER A 291 7.49 -24.88 -4.53
N ILE A 292 6.18 -24.96 -4.29
CA ILE A 292 5.23 -25.86 -4.97
C ILE A 292 4.60 -25.13 -6.16
N PHE A 293 4.26 -23.86 -5.96
CA PHE A 293 3.77 -22.97 -7.00
C PHE A 293 4.73 -21.78 -7.09
N GLY A 294 5.16 -21.49 -8.31
CA GLY A 294 6.19 -20.50 -8.64
C GLY A 294 5.85 -19.71 -9.91
N SER A 295 4.62 -19.80 -10.41
CA SER A 295 4.17 -19.04 -11.60
C SER A 295 4.30 -17.52 -11.47
N LEU A 296 4.44 -17.02 -10.24
CA LEU A 296 4.85 -15.64 -9.99
C LEU A 296 6.19 -15.33 -10.67
N LEU A 297 7.19 -16.20 -10.55
CA LEU A 297 8.53 -15.97 -11.11
C LEU A 297 8.74 -16.62 -12.47
N ASP A 298 7.96 -17.63 -12.83
CA ASP A 298 7.97 -18.20 -14.17
C ASP A 298 6.57 -18.65 -14.56
N ALA A 299 5.86 -17.81 -15.32
CA ALA A 299 4.45 -18.03 -15.66
C ALA A 299 4.18 -19.38 -16.36
N GLY A 300 5.15 -19.89 -17.13
CA GLY A 300 5.03 -21.14 -17.88
C GLY A 300 5.46 -22.38 -17.08
N ASN A 301 6.61 -22.30 -16.40
CA ASN A 301 7.27 -23.46 -15.79
C ASN A 301 7.14 -23.52 -14.27
N GLY A 302 6.71 -22.43 -13.62
CA GLY A 302 6.67 -22.31 -12.17
C GLY A 302 5.48 -23.02 -11.51
N GLY A 303 4.44 -23.37 -12.27
CA GLY A 303 3.25 -24.04 -11.72
C GLY A 303 2.36 -23.13 -10.87
N HIS A 304 1.08 -23.51 -10.77
CA HIS A 304 0.06 -22.69 -10.10
C HIS A 304 -1.17 -23.50 -9.70
N TRP A 305 -2.05 -22.89 -8.91
CA TRP A 305 -3.41 -23.39 -8.70
C TRP A 305 -4.43 -22.29 -8.97
N GLN A 306 -5.19 -22.41 -10.06
CA GLN A 306 -6.19 -21.44 -10.47
C GLN A 306 -7.61 -21.99 -10.34
N ILE A 307 -8.51 -21.15 -9.84
CA ILE A 307 -9.97 -21.36 -9.85
C ILE A 307 -10.60 -20.11 -10.44
N SER A 308 -11.44 -20.26 -11.46
CA SER A 308 -12.10 -19.15 -12.15
C SER A 308 -13.40 -19.61 -12.80
N PRO A 309 -14.41 -18.73 -12.97
CA PRO A 309 -15.48 -18.94 -13.95
C PRO A 309 -14.90 -19.23 -15.33
N VAL A 310 -15.61 -20.06 -16.10
CA VAL A 310 -15.31 -20.33 -17.51
C VAL A 310 -15.80 -19.18 -18.39
N GLU A 311 -16.86 -18.50 -17.96
CA GLU A 311 -17.40 -17.33 -18.64
C GLU A 311 -16.53 -16.09 -18.47
N ASP A 312 -16.74 -15.10 -19.34
CA ASP A 312 -16.04 -13.82 -19.27
C ASP A 312 -16.34 -13.08 -17.97
N ILE A 313 -15.27 -12.61 -17.33
CA ILE A 313 -15.33 -11.90 -16.04
C ILE A 313 -15.38 -10.40 -16.32
N ALA A 314 -16.53 -9.78 -16.07
CA ALA A 314 -16.72 -8.33 -16.22
C ALA A 314 -15.98 -7.53 -15.14
N LYS A 315 -15.86 -8.08 -13.92
CA LYS A 315 -15.17 -7.40 -12.81
C LYS A 315 -14.61 -8.39 -11.79
N ARG A 316 -13.43 -8.08 -11.27
CA ARG A 316 -12.80 -8.77 -10.12
C ARG A 316 -12.78 -7.82 -8.92
N GLN A 317 -13.05 -8.34 -7.73
CA GLN A 317 -12.91 -7.62 -6.47
C GLN A 317 -12.28 -8.55 -5.44
N GLN A 318 -11.20 -8.11 -4.81
CA GLN A 318 -10.53 -8.90 -3.78
C GLN A 318 -10.44 -8.07 -2.50
N TYR A 319 -10.72 -8.69 -1.35
CA TYR A 319 -10.69 -8.04 -0.04
C TYR A 319 -10.49 -9.08 1.06
N TYR A 320 -9.98 -8.65 2.22
CA TYR A 320 -9.93 -9.52 3.39
C TYR A 320 -11.27 -9.56 4.10
N PHE A 321 -11.65 -10.73 4.60
CA PHE A 321 -12.74 -10.84 5.56
C PHE A 321 -12.39 -10.01 6.82
N PRO A 322 -13.31 -9.17 7.34
CA PRO A 322 -12.96 -8.12 8.30
C PRO A 322 -12.19 -8.62 9.53
N ASP A 323 -11.10 -7.93 9.83
CA ASP A 323 -10.16 -8.21 10.93
C ASP A 323 -9.50 -9.60 10.87
N THR A 324 -9.24 -10.12 9.66
CA THR A 324 -8.61 -11.42 9.45
C THR A 324 -7.60 -11.45 8.30
N ASN A 325 -6.94 -12.60 8.13
CA ASN A 325 -6.14 -12.96 6.95
C ASN A 325 -6.84 -13.98 6.04
N ILE A 326 -8.18 -13.98 6.03
CA ILE A 326 -8.98 -14.79 5.11
C ILE A 326 -9.31 -13.93 3.89
N LEU A 327 -8.91 -14.39 2.72
CA LEU A 327 -9.03 -13.62 1.48
C LEU A 327 -10.30 -13.99 0.73
N MET A 328 -11.00 -12.98 0.24
CA MET A 328 -12.24 -13.10 -0.51
C MET A 328 -12.00 -12.55 -1.91
N THR A 329 -12.18 -13.37 -2.95
CA THR A 329 -12.08 -12.95 -4.35
C THR A 329 -13.43 -13.14 -5.04
N ARG A 330 -14.08 -12.04 -5.41
CA ARG A 330 -15.33 -12.02 -6.18
C ARG A 330 -15.07 -11.80 -7.66
N MET A 331 -15.64 -12.66 -8.48
CA MET A 331 -15.61 -12.60 -9.93
C MET A 331 -17.05 -12.45 -10.43
N LEU A 332 -17.34 -11.30 -11.05
CA LEU A 332 -18.65 -10.95 -11.56
C LEU A 332 -18.70 -11.29 -13.04
N THR A 333 -19.67 -12.13 -13.42
CA THR A 333 -19.95 -12.52 -14.80
C THR A 333 -21.35 -12.04 -15.17
N GLU A 334 -21.73 -12.12 -16.45
CA GLU A 334 -23.10 -11.82 -16.88
C GLU A 334 -24.12 -12.77 -16.21
N ASN A 335 -23.73 -14.04 -16.04
CA ASN A 335 -24.59 -15.12 -15.54
C ASN A 335 -24.67 -15.19 -14.02
N GLY A 336 -23.70 -14.61 -13.30
CA GLY A 336 -23.62 -14.78 -11.86
C GLY A 336 -22.51 -14.02 -11.16
N ILE A 337 -22.36 -14.29 -9.86
CA ILE A 337 -21.25 -13.80 -9.03
C ILE A 337 -20.65 -14.99 -8.31
N VAL A 338 -19.36 -15.22 -8.52
CA VAL A 338 -18.61 -16.28 -7.87
C VAL A 338 -17.70 -15.67 -6.81
N GLU A 339 -17.71 -16.21 -5.61
CA GLU A 339 -16.84 -15.81 -4.51
C GLU A 339 -15.93 -16.97 -4.13
N ILE A 340 -14.63 -16.75 -4.16
CA ILE A 340 -13.61 -17.69 -3.70
C ILE A 340 -13.12 -17.21 -2.34
N GLN A 341 -13.15 -18.10 -1.36
CA GLN A 341 -12.69 -17.86 0.00
C GLN A 341 -11.42 -18.67 0.20
N ASP A 342 -10.29 -17.98 0.30
CA ASP A 342 -8.96 -18.56 0.40
C ASP A 342 -8.41 -18.33 1.80
N PHE A 343 -8.05 -19.39 2.51
CA PHE A 343 -7.43 -19.29 3.82
C PHE A 343 -6.60 -20.52 4.16
N MET A 344 -5.65 -20.32 5.07
CA MET A 344 -4.85 -21.39 5.66
C MET A 344 -5.29 -21.53 7.13
N PRO A 345 -5.81 -22.70 7.56
CA PRO A 345 -6.47 -22.81 8.85
C PRO A 345 -5.57 -22.61 10.06
N ILE A 346 -6.02 -21.78 11.00
CA ILE A 346 -5.43 -21.66 12.34
C ILE A 346 -6.53 -21.94 13.36
N ARG A 347 -6.26 -22.87 14.28
CA ARG A 347 -7.23 -23.27 15.31
C ARG A 347 -6.94 -22.60 16.65
N GLU A 348 -5.69 -22.71 17.07
CA GLU A 348 -5.16 -22.16 18.30
C GLU A 348 -3.66 -21.88 18.12
N GLU A 349 -3.13 -21.01 18.95
CA GLU A 349 -1.68 -20.74 19.02
C GLU A 349 -0.96 -21.99 19.55
N GLY A 350 0.12 -22.39 18.90
CA GLY A 350 0.98 -23.50 19.26
C GLY A 350 0.36 -24.87 19.02
N ASP A 351 -0.63 -25.02 18.14
CA ASP A 351 -1.34 -26.29 17.93
C ASP A 351 -0.35 -27.44 17.60
N PRO A 352 -0.16 -28.43 18.50
CA PRO A 352 0.76 -29.54 18.26
C PRO A 352 0.26 -30.50 17.17
N ARG A 353 -1.01 -30.38 16.77
CA ARG A 353 -1.64 -31.15 15.68
C ARG A 353 -1.80 -30.30 14.43
N HIS A 354 -1.14 -29.15 14.35
CA HIS A 354 -1.16 -28.30 13.18
C HIS A 354 -0.78 -29.12 11.93
N ARG A 355 -1.55 -28.92 10.86
CA ARG A 355 -1.27 -29.49 9.55
C ARG A 355 -1.26 -28.37 8.53
N GLN A 356 -0.30 -28.49 7.62
CA GLN A 356 -0.13 -27.55 6.53
C GLN A 356 -1.28 -27.71 5.53
N ARG A 357 -2.28 -26.83 5.61
CA ARG A 357 -3.49 -26.88 4.82
C ARG A 357 -3.77 -25.55 4.13
N LEU A 358 -4.22 -25.63 2.89
CA LEU A 358 -4.79 -24.51 2.15
C LEU A 358 -6.22 -24.88 1.76
N VAL A 359 -7.18 -24.09 2.24
CA VAL A 359 -8.61 -24.28 1.98
C VAL A 359 -9.07 -23.24 0.98
N ARG A 360 -9.72 -23.69 -0.09
CA ARG A 360 -10.42 -22.84 -1.05
C ARG A 360 -11.89 -23.25 -1.10
N ARG A 361 -12.78 -22.32 -0.75
CA ARG A 361 -14.23 -22.52 -0.86
C ARG A 361 -14.79 -21.60 -1.93
N VAL A 362 -15.40 -22.19 -2.95
CA VAL A 362 -16.01 -21.46 -4.09
C VAL A 362 -17.51 -21.45 -3.87
N VAL A 363 -18.13 -20.27 -3.89
CA VAL A 363 -19.57 -20.09 -3.70
C VAL A 363 -20.15 -19.36 -4.89
N SER A 364 -21.23 -19.89 -5.50
CA SER A 364 -22.03 -19.10 -6.42
C SER A 364 -22.99 -18.22 -5.61
N VAL A 365 -22.66 -16.95 -5.45
CA VAL A 365 -23.40 -16.00 -4.61
C VAL A 365 -24.71 -15.58 -5.28
N ARG A 366 -24.70 -15.46 -6.61
CA ARG A 366 -25.85 -15.07 -7.43
C ARG A 366 -25.79 -15.84 -8.74
N GLY A 367 -26.92 -16.35 -9.20
CA GLY A 367 -27.03 -17.05 -10.48
C GLY A 367 -26.29 -18.38 -10.50
N SER A 368 -26.15 -18.95 -11.69
CA SER A 368 -25.42 -20.19 -11.92
C SER A 368 -24.15 -19.88 -12.71
N SER A 369 -23.03 -20.48 -12.30
CA SER A 369 -21.74 -20.28 -12.96
C SER A 369 -21.04 -21.60 -13.20
N ARG A 370 -20.42 -21.74 -14.37
CA ARG A 370 -19.51 -22.85 -14.64
C ARG A 370 -18.12 -22.49 -14.19
N ILE A 371 -17.54 -23.29 -13.29
CA ILE A 371 -16.23 -23.03 -12.70
C ILE A 371 -15.22 -24.02 -13.27
N ARG A 372 -14.02 -23.54 -13.57
CA ARG A 372 -12.84 -24.35 -13.89
C ARG A 372 -11.82 -24.25 -12.78
N THR A 373 -11.22 -25.38 -12.42
CA THR A 373 -10.03 -25.45 -11.57
C THR A 373 -8.88 -26.14 -12.32
N VAL A 374 -7.68 -25.61 -12.18
CA VAL A 374 -6.43 -26.18 -12.71
C VAL A 374 -5.40 -26.15 -11.59
N VAL A 375 -4.81 -27.31 -11.28
CA VAL A 375 -3.79 -27.49 -10.25
C VAL A 375 -2.57 -28.11 -10.90
N ALA A 376 -1.52 -27.31 -11.05
CA ALA A 376 -0.29 -27.65 -11.74
C ALA A 376 0.92 -27.43 -10.81
N PRO A 377 1.18 -28.34 -9.84
CA PRO A 377 2.31 -28.21 -8.93
C PRO A 377 3.64 -28.43 -9.65
N ARG A 378 4.67 -27.68 -9.27
CA ARG A 378 6.04 -27.80 -9.75
C ARG A 378 6.97 -27.82 -8.54
N MET A 379 7.10 -29.01 -7.95
CA MET A 379 7.81 -29.22 -6.69
C MET A 379 9.31 -28.90 -6.83
N ASN A 380 9.91 -28.40 -5.74
CA ASN A 380 11.32 -28.03 -5.70
C ASN A 380 11.70 -27.03 -6.81
N TYR A 381 10.93 -25.95 -6.94
CA TYR A 381 11.10 -24.96 -8.00
C TYR A 381 10.96 -25.57 -9.42
N GLY A 382 10.15 -26.61 -9.55
CA GLY A 382 9.98 -27.39 -10.78
C GLY A 382 11.13 -28.32 -11.15
N ARG A 383 12.09 -28.55 -10.24
CA ARG A 383 13.23 -29.45 -10.47
C ARG A 383 12.89 -30.92 -10.22
N ASP A 384 11.96 -31.19 -9.31
CA ASP A 384 11.61 -32.55 -8.93
C ASP A 384 10.45 -33.06 -9.80
N PRO A 385 10.58 -34.21 -10.46
CA PRO A 385 9.44 -34.87 -11.07
C PRO A 385 8.50 -35.42 -9.99
N HIS A 386 7.21 -35.44 -10.28
CA HIS A 386 6.20 -36.05 -9.41
C HIS A 386 5.27 -36.97 -10.19
N LYS A 387 4.65 -37.91 -9.46
CA LYS A 387 3.55 -38.74 -9.95
C LYS A 387 2.23 -38.15 -9.48
N VAL A 388 1.18 -38.33 -10.27
CA VAL A 388 -0.18 -37.92 -9.92
C VAL A 388 -1.11 -39.12 -9.96
N GLU A 389 -1.87 -39.32 -8.88
CA GLU A 389 -2.79 -40.45 -8.70
C GLU A 389 -4.17 -39.95 -8.28
N THR A 390 -5.23 -40.53 -8.85
CA THR A 390 -6.60 -40.25 -8.43
C THR A 390 -6.91 -40.93 -7.11
N GLN A 391 -7.67 -40.24 -6.25
CA GLN A 391 -8.19 -40.73 -4.98
C GLN A 391 -9.73 -40.63 -4.95
N PRO A 392 -10.40 -41.34 -4.02
CA PRO A 392 -11.87 -41.32 -3.92
C PRO A 392 -12.48 -39.90 -3.83
N HIS A 393 -11.78 -38.96 -3.19
CA HIS A 393 -12.23 -37.59 -3.00
C HIS A 393 -11.23 -36.56 -3.53
N GLY A 394 -10.40 -36.89 -4.53
CA GLY A 394 -9.45 -35.92 -5.06
C GLY A 394 -8.27 -36.52 -5.82
N VAL A 395 -7.11 -35.88 -5.72
CA VAL A 395 -5.86 -36.30 -6.38
C VAL A 395 -4.69 -36.17 -5.41
N ARG A 396 -3.66 -36.99 -5.61
CA ARG A 396 -2.40 -36.93 -4.87
C ARG A 396 -1.24 -36.75 -5.82
N PHE A 397 -0.36 -35.81 -5.49
CA PHE A 397 0.92 -35.58 -6.17
C PHE A 397 2.05 -36.01 -5.25
N THR A 398 2.92 -36.91 -5.71
CA THR A 398 4.01 -37.47 -4.89
C THR A 398 5.35 -37.29 -5.59
N SER A 399 6.28 -36.63 -4.92
CA SER A 399 7.72 -36.66 -5.22
C SER A 399 8.49 -37.38 -4.11
N ASP A 400 9.81 -37.48 -4.25
CA ASP A 400 10.67 -38.11 -3.23
C ASP A 400 10.67 -37.33 -1.90
N ALA A 401 10.51 -36.00 -1.97
CA ALA A 401 10.59 -35.12 -0.80
C ALA A 401 9.22 -34.71 -0.25
N LEU A 402 8.16 -34.72 -1.07
CA LEU A 402 6.88 -34.10 -0.75
C LEU A 402 5.69 -34.89 -1.27
N ASP A 403 4.66 -35.04 -0.43
CA ASP A 403 3.34 -35.54 -0.81
C ASP A 403 2.32 -34.39 -0.70
N ILE A 404 1.55 -34.15 -1.75
CA ILE A 404 0.48 -33.16 -1.80
C ILE A 404 -0.84 -33.89 -2.05
N SER A 405 -1.74 -33.86 -1.08
CA SER A 405 -3.10 -34.37 -1.23
C SER A 405 -4.05 -33.21 -1.47
N LEU A 406 -4.74 -33.19 -2.61
CA LEU A 406 -5.82 -32.25 -2.89
C LEU A 406 -7.14 -33.00 -2.84
N GLN A 407 -7.95 -32.73 -1.82
CA GLN A 407 -9.30 -33.26 -1.71
C GLN A 407 -10.33 -32.23 -2.17
N ALA A 408 -11.39 -32.66 -2.84
CA ALA A 408 -12.47 -31.81 -3.33
C ALA A 408 -13.83 -32.53 -3.33
N ASN A 409 -14.92 -31.77 -3.19
CA ASN A 409 -16.30 -32.32 -3.28
C ASN A 409 -16.83 -32.31 -4.72
N VAL A 410 -15.97 -31.96 -5.66
CA VAL A 410 -16.19 -32.01 -7.10
C VAL A 410 -15.22 -33.00 -7.72
N THR A 411 -15.58 -33.53 -8.89
CA THR A 411 -14.71 -34.49 -9.59
C THR A 411 -13.50 -33.78 -10.18
N LEU A 412 -12.30 -34.22 -9.79
CA LEU A 412 -11.03 -33.84 -10.41
C LEU A 412 -10.54 -34.96 -11.33
N ARG A 413 -9.93 -34.57 -12.44
CA ARG A 413 -9.32 -35.47 -13.42
C ARG A 413 -7.84 -35.19 -13.52
N VAL A 414 -7.07 -36.25 -13.71
CA VAL A 414 -5.64 -36.17 -13.96
C VAL A 414 -5.42 -35.84 -15.44
N GLU A 415 -4.62 -34.82 -15.70
CA GLU A 415 -4.29 -34.34 -17.05
C GLU A 415 -2.77 -34.21 -17.16
N GLY A 416 -2.12 -35.26 -17.65
CA GLY A 416 -0.65 -35.33 -17.69
C GLY A 416 -0.04 -35.38 -16.29
N GLN A 417 0.69 -34.34 -15.90
CA GLN A 417 1.27 -34.18 -14.56
C GLN A 417 0.44 -33.27 -13.64
N ASP A 418 -0.66 -32.73 -14.17
CA ASP A 418 -1.52 -31.76 -13.51
C ASP A 418 -2.89 -32.40 -13.20
N ALA A 419 -3.76 -31.67 -12.52
CA ALA A 419 -5.14 -32.08 -12.31
C ALA A 419 -6.09 -30.90 -12.45
N GLY A 420 -7.30 -31.17 -12.90
CA GLY A 420 -8.30 -30.12 -13.09
C GLY A 420 -9.71 -30.66 -13.23
N GLY A 421 -10.64 -29.75 -13.44
CA GLY A 421 -12.03 -30.10 -13.67
C GLY A 421 -12.91 -28.88 -13.91
N GLU A 422 -14.04 -29.12 -14.54
CA GLU A 422 -15.13 -28.15 -14.68
C GLU A 422 -16.37 -28.68 -13.97
N PHE A 423 -17.08 -27.78 -13.31
CA PHE A 423 -18.31 -28.11 -12.58
C PHE A 423 -19.23 -26.90 -12.54
N ASP A 424 -20.54 -27.16 -12.47
CA ASP A 424 -21.57 -26.14 -12.40
C ASP A 424 -21.97 -25.92 -10.93
N LEU A 425 -22.08 -24.67 -10.50
CA LEU A 425 -22.65 -24.30 -9.21
C LEU A 425 -23.91 -23.46 -9.43
N ALA A 426 -25.04 -23.91 -8.88
CA ALA A 426 -26.24 -23.09 -8.78
C ALA A 426 -26.11 -22.08 -7.64
N GLU A 427 -26.97 -21.06 -7.65
CA GLU A 427 -27.01 -20.04 -6.60
C GLU A 427 -27.08 -20.65 -5.19
N GLY A 428 -26.21 -20.19 -4.29
CA GLY A 428 -26.07 -20.67 -2.93
C GLY A 428 -25.30 -21.99 -2.78
N GLN A 429 -24.95 -22.68 -3.86
CA GLN A 429 -24.10 -23.87 -3.79
C GLN A 429 -22.62 -23.52 -3.67
N SER A 430 -21.86 -24.44 -3.09
CA SER A 430 -20.43 -24.28 -2.90
C SER A 430 -19.62 -25.55 -3.24
N ALA A 431 -18.45 -25.34 -3.83
CA ALA A 431 -17.41 -26.35 -3.93
C ALA A 431 -16.32 -26.08 -2.89
N LEU A 432 -15.76 -27.15 -2.33
CA LEU A 432 -14.71 -27.11 -1.32
C LEU A 432 -13.49 -27.86 -1.83
N PHE A 433 -12.33 -27.23 -1.65
CA PHE A 433 -11.02 -27.80 -1.94
C PHE A 433 -10.13 -27.67 -0.70
N VAL A 434 -9.44 -28.74 -0.35
CA VAL A 434 -8.45 -28.75 0.72
C VAL A 434 -7.17 -29.38 0.21
N LEU A 435 -6.13 -28.57 0.08
CA LEU A 435 -4.77 -29.02 -0.20
C LEU A 435 -4.05 -29.21 1.12
N GLU A 436 -3.49 -30.41 1.34
CA GLU A 436 -2.67 -30.73 2.50
C GLU A 436 -1.29 -31.21 2.03
N THR A 437 -0.22 -30.67 2.61
CA THR A 437 1.14 -31.12 2.31
C THR A 437 1.66 -32.02 3.43
N ASN A 438 2.24 -33.15 3.07
CA ASN A 438 2.74 -34.18 3.96
C ASN A 438 4.16 -34.62 3.56
N ARG A 439 4.87 -35.26 4.50
CA ARG A 439 6.12 -35.98 4.17
C ARG A 439 5.77 -37.42 3.77
N PRO A 440 6.34 -37.96 2.67
CA PRO A 440 6.04 -39.32 2.21
C PRO A 440 6.23 -40.41 3.29
N SER A 441 7.22 -40.25 4.17
CA SER A 441 7.54 -41.18 5.26
C SER A 441 6.58 -41.14 6.45
N ARG A 442 5.62 -40.21 6.48
CA ARG A 442 4.73 -39.95 7.61
C ARG A 442 3.27 -39.84 7.17
N ALA A 443 2.86 -40.67 6.21
CA ALA A 443 1.50 -40.75 5.72
C ALA A 443 0.53 -41.13 6.85
N GLU A 444 -0.05 -40.11 7.48
CA GLU A 444 -1.15 -40.29 8.42
C GLU A 444 -2.42 -40.68 7.67
N PRO A 445 -3.40 -41.35 8.31
CA PRO A 445 -4.61 -41.78 7.64
C PRO A 445 -5.30 -40.59 6.99
N ALA A 446 -5.72 -40.74 5.74
CA ALA A 446 -6.51 -39.74 5.04
C ALA A 446 -7.80 -39.50 5.84
N VAL A 447 -7.88 -38.36 6.52
CA VAL A 447 -9.14 -37.84 7.05
C VAL A 447 -9.92 -37.31 5.85
N ASP A 448 -11.21 -37.59 5.77
CA ASP A 448 -12.08 -36.94 4.79
C ASP A 448 -12.18 -35.45 5.17
N LEU A 449 -11.44 -34.62 4.45
CA LEU A 449 -11.34 -33.18 4.71
C LEU A 449 -12.42 -32.38 3.98
N VAL A 450 -13.28 -33.08 3.21
CA VAL A 450 -14.25 -32.45 2.32
C VAL A 450 -15.65 -32.37 2.93
N ASP A 451 -15.78 -32.66 4.23
CA ASP A 451 -16.99 -32.36 4.99
C ASP A 451 -17.19 -30.84 5.11
N THR A 452 -18.30 -30.34 4.57
CA THR A 452 -18.68 -28.93 4.63
C THR A 452 -18.75 -28.41 6.07
N ARG A 453 -19.15 -29.24 7.04
CA ARG A 453 -19.17 -28.84 8.46
C ARG A 453 -17.77 -28.68 9.02
N ALA A 454 -16.86 -29.59 8.69
CA ALA A 454 -15.46 -29.50 9.12
C ALA A 454 -14.77 -28.26 8.53
N ALA A 455 -14.99 -27.95 7.25
CA ALA A 455 -14.45 -26.74 6.62
C ALA A 455 -15.02 -25.45 7.22
N GLU A 456 -16.32 -25.42 7.54
CA GLU A 456 -16.94 -24.29 8.24
C GLU A 456 -16.35 -24.09 9.65
N GLU A 457 -16.02 -25.18 10.37
CA GLU A 457 -15.33 -25.07 11.66
C GLU A 457 -13.91 -24.53 11.51
N LEU A 458 -13.16 -24.95 10.48
CA LEU A 458 -11.83 -24.40 10.17
C LEU A 458 -11.90 -22.91 9.84
N PHE A 459 -12.91 -22.48 9.06
CA PHE A 459 -13.14 -21.07 8.77
C PHE A 459 -13.42 -20.29 10.07
N ARG A 460 -14.36 -20.76 10.89
CA ARG A 460 -14.74 -20.09 12.13
C ARG A 460 -13.60 -20.04 13.15
N SER A 461 -12.82 -21.11 13.28
CA SER A 461 -11.66 -21.11 14.18
C SER A 461 -10.62 -20.10 13.73
N THR A 462 -10.36 -20.01 12.42
CA THR A 462 -9.41 -19.06 11.84
C THR A 462 -9.87 -17.61 12.04
N VAL A 463 -11.17 -17.33 11.84
CA VAL A 463 -11.76 -16.02 12.15
C VAL A 463 -11.59 -15.67 13.63
N ARG A 464 -11.92 -16.61 14.54
CA ARG A 464 -11.79 -16.39 15.99
C ARG A 464 -10.35 -16.11 16.37
N PHE A 465 -9.40 -16.88 15.85
CA PHE A 465 -7.98 -16.69 16.10
C PHE A 465 -7.53 -15.27 15.74
N TRP A 466 -7.76 -14.84 14.50
CA TRP A 466 -7.31 -13.52 14.04
C TRP A 466 -7.95 -12.36 14.79
N ARG A 467 -9.26 -12.44 15.04
CA ARG A 467 -9.98 -11.40 15.78
C ARG A 467 -9.55 -11.33 17.24
N GLN A 468 -9.36 -12.48 17.88
CA GLN A 468 -8.87 -12.55 19.25
C GLN A 468 -7.45 -11.99 19.34
N TRP A 469 -6.58 -12.35 18.38
CA TRP A 469 -5.24 -11.81 18.30
C TRP A 469 -5.27 -10.29 18.16
N LEU A 470 -5.95 -9.77 17.13
CA LEU A 470 -6.01 -8.33 16.85
C LEU A 470 -6.67 -7.52 17.97
N SER A 471 -7.60 -8.11 18.73
CA SER A 471 -8.25 -7.44 19.86
C SER A 471 -7.31 -7.02 20.99
N GLN A 472 -6.08 -7.55 21.01
CA GLN A 472 -5.03 -7.15 21.95
C GLN A 472 -4.33 -5.84 21.56
N SER A 473 -4.53 -5.36 20.32
CA SER A 473 -3.98 -4.09 19.86
C SER A 473 -4.44 -2.93 20.73
N THR A 474 -3.49 -2.14 21.19
CA THR A 474 -3.71 -0.92 22.00
C THR A 474 -3.91 0.33 21.16
N TYR A 475 -3.73 0.24 19.83
CA TYR A 475 -3.83 1.38 18.94
C TYR A 475 -5.29 1.81 18.73
N THR A 476 -5.55 3.08 19.06
CA THR A 476 -6.87 3.73 18.92
C THR A 476 -6.81 5.01 18.08
N GLY A 477 -5.67 5.23 17.40
CA GLY A 477 -5.40 6.41 16.59
C GLY A 477 -6.15 6.46 15.26
N ARG A 478 -5.94 7.56 14.54
CA ARG A 478 -6.70 7.97 13.33
C ARG A 478 -6.67 6.94 12.20
N TRP A 479 -5.54 6.26 12.01
CA TRP A 479 -5.32 5.31 10.89
C TRP A 479 -5.46 3.85 11.29
N ARG A 480 -6.43 3.53 12.14
CA ARG A 480 -6.62 2.19 12.73
C ARG A 480 -6.61 1.06 11.71
N GLU A 481 -7.33 1.21 10.60
CA GLU A 481 -7.44 0.17 9.56
C GLU A 481 -6.08 -0.15 8.92
N MET A 482 -5.31 0.88 8.56
CA MET A 482 -3.97 0.72 7.94
C MET A 482 -2.95 0.10 8.90
N VAL A 483 -2.99 0.52 10.17
CA VAL A 483 -2.11 -0.02 11.22
C VAL A 483 -2.47 -1.47 11.52
N HIS A 484 -3.76 -1.79 11.66
CA HIS A 484 -4.22 -3.15 11.90
C HIS A 484 -3.91 -4.08 10.75
N ARG A 485 -4.07 -3.61 9.50
CA ARG A 485 -3.74 -4.40 8.32
C ARG A 485 -2.25 -4.77 8.29
N SER A 486 -1.38 -3.78 8.56
CA SER A 486 0.06 -3.98 8.66
C SER A 486 0.46 -4.91 9.82
N ALA A 487 -0.17 -4.78 10.98
CA ALA A 487 0.09 -5.65 12.13
C ALA A 487 -0.25 -7.11 11.83
N LEU A 488 -1.38 -7.37 11.18
CA LEU A 488 -1.77 -8.72 10.75
C LEU A 488 -0.81 -9.29 9.70
N THR A 489 -0.27 -8.45 8.81
CA THR A 489 0.78 -8.86 7.85
C THR A 489 2.07 -9.25 8.57
N LEU A 490 2.55 -8.43 9.52
CA LEU A 490 3.72 -8.77 10.33
C LEU A 490 3.52 -10.08 11.11
N LYS A 491 2.32 -10.28 11.66
CA LYS A 491 1.98 -11.54 12.34
C LYS A 491 2.04 -12.72 11.38
N LEU A 492 1.54 -12.58 10.15
CA LEU A 492 1.66 -13.64 9.13
C LEU A 492 3.10 -13.99 8.80
N LEU A 493 4.02 -13.02 8.81
CA LEU A 493 5.44 -13.23 8.55
C LEU A 493 6.22 -13.74 9.76
N THR A 494 5.55 -13.92 10.90
CA THR A 494 6.12 -14.52 12.11
C THR A 494 5.91 -16.04 12.08
N HIS A 495 7.00 -16.79 11.95
CA HIS A 495 7.01 -18.24 12.05
C HIS A 495 6.79 -18.67 13.51
N GLU A 496 5.56 -19.04 13.84
CA GLU A 496 5.14 -19.23 15.23
C GLU A 496 5.83 -20.38 16.01
N PRO A 497 6.34 -21.49 15.43
CA PRO A 497 7.10 -22.48 16.19
C PRO A 497 8.40 -21.93 16.77
N THR A 498 9.08 -21.08 16.01
CA THR A 498 10.41 -20.58 16.39
C THR A 498 10.34 -19.17 16.96
N GLY A 499 9.39 -18.36 16.52
CA GLY A 499 9.32 -16.92 16.80
C GLY A 499 10.12 -16.07 15.80
N ALA A 500 10.68 -16.70 14.77
CA ALA A 500 11.47 -16.00 13.76
C ALA A 500 10.56 -15.20 12.81
N ILE A 501 11.01 -14.02 12.38
CA ILE A 501 10.24 -13.11 11.51
C ILE A 501 10.96 -13.03 10.17
N VAL A 502 10.32 -13.49 9.09
CA VAL A 502 10.92 -13.44 7.74
C VAL A 502 10.77 -12.05 7.13
N ALA A 503 11.73 -11.62 6.31
CA ALA A 503 11.69 -10.29 5.68
C ALA A 503 10.55 -10.17 4.65
N ALA A 504 10.27 -11.24 3.90
CA ALA A 504 9.10 -11.40 3.04
C ALA A 504 8.80 -12.89 2.80
N PRO A 505 7.60 -13.28 2.33
CA PRO A 505 7.29 -14.66 2.00
C PRO A 505 7.73 -15.07 0.58
N THR A 506 8.38 -14.16 -0.16
CA THR A 506 8.78 -14.31 -1.56
C THR A 506 10.28 -14.26 -1.76
N LEU A 507 10.72 -14.70 -2.94
CA LEU A 507 12.08 -14.52 -3.45
C LEU A 507 12.03 -13.96 -4.87
N GLY A 508 13.13 -13.37 -5.32
CA GLY A 508 13.41 -13.11 -6.73
C GLY A 508 12.49 -12.12 -7.42
N LEU A 509 11.69 -11.36 -6.66
CA LEU A 509 10.94 -10.24 -7.22
C LEU A 509 11.88 -9.05 -7.48
N PRO A 510 11.77 -8.39 -8.64
CA PRO A 510 12.77 -7.43 -9.09
C PRO A 510 12.61 -6.04 -8.49
N GLU A 511 13.72 -5.46 -8.01
CA GLU A 511 13.80 -4.02 -7.72
C GLU A 511 13.74 -3.17 -9.01
N GLN A 512 14.07 -3.78 -10.16
CA GLN A 512 13.94 -3.18 -11.48
C GLN A 512 13.50 -4.25 -12.49
N LEU A 513 12.41 -4.02 -13.23
CA LEU A 513 11.93 -4.98 -14.24
C LEU A 513 13.00 -5.27 -15.29
N GLY A 514 13.25 -6.55 -15.54
CA GLY A 514 14.31 -7.04 -16.44
C GLY A 514 15.73 -6.92 -15.87
N GLY A 515 15.88 -6.40 -14.65
CA GLY A 515 17.17 -6.19 -13.99
C GLY A 515 17.65 -7.39 -13.19
N GLU A 516 18.86 -7.25 -12.64
CA GLU A 516 19.56 -8.31 -11.89
C GLU A 516 19.37 -8.26 -10.37
N ARG A 517 18.63 -7.28 -9.85
CA ARG A 517 18.33 -7.07 -8.42
C ARG A 517 17.13 -7.89 -7.96
N ASN A 518 17.36 -9.20 -7.81
CA ASN A 518 16.33 -10.20 -7.49
C ASN A 518 16.84 -11.10 -6.35
N TRP A 519 16.32 -10.92 -5.13
CA TRP A 519 16.86 -11.52 -3.90
C TRP A 519 15.86 -12.43 -3.20
N ASP A 520 16.36 -13.43 -2.46
CA ASP A 520 15.53 -14.27 -1.57
C ASP A 520 15.37 -13.61 -0.20
N TYR A 521 14.13 -13.30 0.18
CA TYR A 521 13.79 -12.58 1.41
C TYR A 521 13.07 -13.48 2.44
N ARG A 522 13.02 -14.80 2.21
CA ARG A 522 12.31 -15.76 3.07
C ARG A 522 13.07 -16.14 4.34
N TYR A 523 14.12 -15.38 4.65
CA TYR A 523 15.01 -15.55 5.79
C TYR A 523 14.82 -14.43 6.81
N VAL A 524 15.51 -14.56 7.94
CA VAL A 524 15.38 -13.68 9.09
C VAL A 524 16.55 -12.71 9.10
N TRP A 525 16.34 -11.49 8.62
CA TRP A 525 17.29 -10.40 8.83
C TRP A 525 17.19 -9.92 10.27
N ILE A 526 18.33 -9.80 10.95
CA ILE A 526 18.37 -9.28 12.31
C ILE A 526 17.74 -7.88 12.36
N ARG A 527 18.05 -7.05 11.37
CA ARG A 527 17.45 -5.73 11.16
C ARG A 527 15.94 -5.75 11.12
N ASP A 528 15.39 -6.40 10.12
CA ASP A 528 13.97 -6.42 9.83
C ASP A 528 13.16 -6.97 11.01
N ALA A 529 13.67 -8.02 11.64
CA ALA A 529 13.04 -8.64 12.79
C ALA A 529 13.14 -7.77 14.05
N ALA A 530 14.29 -7.14 14.30
CA ALA A 530 14.51 -6.20 15.40
C ALA A 530 13.55 -5.01 15.35
N PHE A 531 13.38 -4.41 14.17
CA PHE A 531 12.42 -3.33 14.05
C PHE A 531 10.97 -3.84 14.10
N SER A 532 10.63 -4.96 13.45
CA SER A 532 9.28 -5.55 13.53
C SER A 532 8.83 -5.80 14.97
N LEU A 533 9.77 -6.24 15.81
CA LEU A 533 9.58 -6.39 17.25
C LEU A 533 9.18 -5.08 17.94
N HIS A 534 9.83 -3.96 17.61
CA HIS A 534 9.47 -2.64 18.13
C HIS A 534 8.02 -2.25 17.82
N ALA A 535 7.58 -2.45 16.57
CA ALA A 535 6.21 -2.16 16.16
C ALA A 535 5.19 -3.03 16.91
N LEU A 536 5.43 -4.33 17.00
CA LEU A 536 4.56 -5.26 17.72
C LEU A 536 4.45 -4.89 19.21
N LEU A 537 5.57 -4.56 19.86
CA LEU A 537 5.58 -4.08 21.25
C LEU A 537 4.81 -2.78 21.44
N ARG A 538 4.94 -1.79 20.54
CA ARG A 538 4.17 -0.54 20.61
C ARG A 538 2.66 -0.77 20.48
N LEU A 539 2.25 -1.78 19.72
CA LEU A 539 0.85 -2.16 19.57
C LEU A 539 0.33 -3.02 20.74
N GLY A 540 1.20 -3.51 21.63
CA GLY A 540 0.82 -4.33 22.78
C GLY A 540 0.99 -5.84 22.58
N PHE A 541 1.57 -6.27 21.46
CA PHE A 541 1.83 -7.68 21.13
C PHE A 541 3.15 -8.16 21.74
N THR A 542 3.11 -8.60 23.00
CA THR A 542 4.31 -8.98 23.77
C THR A 542 4.74 -10.43 23.61
N ARG A 543 3.87 -11.32 23.09
CA ARG A 543 4.19 -12.76 22.95
C ARG A 543 5.15 -13.02 21.80
N GLU A 544 4.87 -12.42 20.65
CA GLU A 544 5.74 -12.44 19.46
C GLU A 544 7.12 -11.91 19.82
N ALA A 545 7.15 -10.87 20.66
CA ALA A 545 8.37 -10.30 21.17
C ALA A 545 9.20 -11.28 22.00
N GLN A 546 8.56 -11.95 22.94
CA GLN A 546 9.20 -12.98 23.75
C GLN A 546 9.73 -14.13 22.89
N ALA A 547 8.94 -14.60 21.91
CA ALA A 547 9.32 -15.69 21.02
C ALA A 547 10.54 -15.34 20.18
N PHE A 548 10.54 -14.16 19.54
CA PHE A 548 11.69 -13.68 18.75
C PHE A 548 12.96 -13.54 19.58
N ILE A 549 12.89 -12.95 20.79
CA ILE A 549 14.08 -12.85 21.67
C ILE A 549 14.60 -14.23 22.08
N SER A 550 13.70 -15.22 22.24
CA SER A 550 14.09 -16.59 22.59
C SER A 550 14.81 -17.27 21.41
N TRP A 551 14.29 -17.09 20.19
CA TRP A 551 14.95 -17.53 18.96
C TRP A 551 16.31 -16.87 18.76
N LEU A 552 16.38 -15.55 18.93
CA LEU A 552 17.61 -14.78 18.79
C LEU A 552 18.66 -15.26 19.79
N THR A 553 18.29 -15.41 21.07
CA THR A 553 19.18 -15.98 22.09
C THR A 553 19.69 -17.36 21.68
N SER A 554 18.85 -18.20 21.06
CA SER A 554 19.29 -19.52 20.59
C SER A 554 20.30 -19.45 19.44
N CYS A 555 20.17 -18.48 18.54
CA CYS A 555 21.14 -18.24 17.45
C CYS A 555 22.50 -17.77 17.99
N LEU A 556 22.50 -17.05 19.12
CA LEU A 556 23.71 -16.49 19.74
C LEU A 556 24.48 -17.49 20.60
N ARG A 557 23.85 -18.60 21.01
CA ARG A 557 24.48 -19.60 21.87
C ARG A 557 25.58 -20.35 21.13
N GLY A 558 26.81 -20.21 21.62
CA GLY A 558 27.95 -20.97 21.10
C GLY A 558 28.52 -20.43 19.80
N VAL A 559 28.19 -19.20 19.41
CA VAL A 559 28.85 -18.55 18.26
C VAL A 559 30.33 -18.38 18.57
N GLN A 560 31.17 -18.86 17.64
CA GLN A 560 32.62 -18.69 17.68
C GLN A 560 33.01 -17.46 16.86
N ASP A 561 34.00 -16.73 17.35
CA ASP A 561 34.60 -15.60 16.64
C ASP A 561 35.12 -16.06 15.27
N GLY A 562 34.68 -15.38 14.21
CA GLY A 562 35.11 -15.58 12.83
C GLY A 562 35.23 -14.26 12.09
N GLU A 563 35.60 -14.29 10.80
CA GLU A 563 35.84 -13.09 9.98
C GLU A 563 34.62 -12.14 9.89
N HIS A 564 33.41 -12.63 10.17
CA HIS A 564 32.16 -11.88 10.11
C HIS A 564 31.62 -11.45 11.50
N GLY A 565 32.41 -11.64 12.56
CA GLY A 565 31.99 -11.35 13.94
C GLY A 565 31.04 -12.40 14.54
N PRO A 566 30.50 -12.15 15.75
CA PRO A 566 29.59 -13.06 16.45
C PRO A 566 28.14 -13.03 15.95
N LEU A 567 27.79 -12.10 15.06
CA LEU A 567 26.47 -12.03 14.42
C LEU A 567 26.56 -12.33 12.93
N ARG A 568 25.46 -12.78 12.36
CA ARG A 568 25.24 -12.83 10.90
C ARG A 568 24.14 -11.85 10.53
N VAL A 569 24.22 -11.31 9.33
CA VAL A 569 23.22 -10.39 8.77
C VAL A 569 21.83 -11.02 8.78
N LEU A 570 21.77 -12.29 8.33
CA LEU A 570 20.55 -13.06 8.28
C LEU A 570 20.78 -14.53 8.65
N TYR A 571 19.69 -15.19 9.06
CA TYR A 571 19.66 -16.59 9.45
C TYR A 571 18.48 -17.32 8.80
N SER A 572 18.59 -18.65 8.71
CA SER A 572 17.44 -19.52 8.45
C SER A 572 16.39 -19.34 9.55
N ILE A 573 15.17 -19.81 9.32
CA ILE A 573 14.11 -19.77 10.33
C ILE A 573 14.46 -20.60 11.57
N ASP A 574 15.33 -21.62 11.42
CA ASP A 574 15.83 -22.46 12.52
C ASP A 574 17.08 -21.87 13.18
N GLY A 575 17.63 -20.76 12.67
CA GLY A 575 18.80 -20.07 13.23
C GLY A 575 20.13 -20.46 12.58
N ASP A 576 20.12 -21.14 11.43
CA ASP A 576 21.34 -21.49 10.71
C ASP A 576 21.95 -20.26 10.02
N ALA A 577 23.26 -20.11 10.15
CA ALA A 577 24.03 -19.00 9.60
C ALA A 577 24.43 -19.17 8.12
N GLU A 578 24.46 -20.41 7.63
CA GLU A 578 24.92 -20.72 6.27
C GLU A 578 23.75 -20.75 5.29
N LEU A 579 23.69 -19.76 4.40
CA LEU A 579 22.63 -19.59 3.42
C LEU A 579 23.22 -19.41 2.01
N PRO A 580 23.78 -20.48 1.41
CA PRO A 580 24.46 -20.38 0.12
C PRO A 580 23.50 -19.91 -0.99
N GLU A 581 23.89 -18.82 -1.64
CA GLU A 581 23.20 -18.28 -2.80
C GLU A 581 23.45 -19.18 -4.02
N HIS A 582 22.38 -19.59 -4.70
CA HIS A 582 22.45 -20.30 -5.97
C HIS A 582 21.37 -19.82 -6.93
N VAL A 583 21.64 -19.94 -8.22
CA VAL A 583 20.76 -19.48 -9.29
C VAL A 583 19.84 -20.60 -9.79
N LEU A 584 18.60 -20.25 -10.11
CA LEU A 584 17.65 -21.09 -10.82
C LEU A 584 17.70 -20.77 -12.33
N ASP A 585 18.71 -21.28 -13.05
CA ASP A 585 18.94 -20.95 -14.47
C ASP A 585 17.79 -21.36 -15.41
N HIS A 586 16.92 -22.26 -14.95
CA HIS A 586 15.78 -22.77 -15.70
C HIS A 586 14.51 -21.91 -15.56
N TRP A 587 14.54 -20.86 -14.75
CA TRP A 587 13.43 -19.92 -14.59
C TRP A 587 13.70 -18.59 -15.29
N ALA A 588 12.70 -18.08 -15.99
CA ALA A 588 12.78 -16.80 -16.69
C ALA A 588 12.87 -15.59 -15.74
N GLY A 589 12.33 -15.73 -14.53
CA GLY A 589 12.17 -14.63 -13.58
C GLY A 589 10.98 -13.72 -13.90
N TYR A 590 10.49 -13.00 -12.90
CA TYR A 590 9.28 -12.17 -13.03
C TYR A 590 9.45 -11.18 -14.18
N ARG A 591 8.62 -11.32 -15.23
CA ARG A 591 8.70 -10.51 -16.46
C ARG A 591 10.12 -10.45 -17.09
N GLY A 592 10.85 -11.56 -17.03
CA GLY A 592 12.20 -11.68 -17.59
C GLY A 592 13.31 -11.10 -16.70
N SER A 593 13.01 -10.81 -15.43
CA SER A 593 14.01 -10.30 -14.48
C SER A 593 14.86 -11.45 -13.93
N ALA A 594 16.09 -11.55 -14.41
CA ALA A 594 17.02 -12.63 -14.11
C ALA A 594 18.34 -12.07 -13.57
N PRO A 595 19.09 -12.84 -12.75
CA PRO A 595 18.85 -14.23 -12.37
C PRO A 595 17.85 -14.35 -11.21
N VAL A 596 17.19 -15.51 -11.08
CA VAL A 596 16.42 -15.87 -9.88
C VAL A 596 17.34 -16.56 -8.88
N ARG A 597 17.45 -16.01 -7.67
CA ARG A 597 18.36 -16.48 -6.62
C ARG A 597 17.61 -17.11 -5.47
N VAL A 598 18.10 -18.25 -5.00
CA VAL A 598 17.68 -18.90 -3.74
C VAL A 598 18.85 -18.87 -2.78
N GLY A 599 18.60 -18.52 -1.52
CA GLY A 599 19.66 -18.09 -0.60
C GLY A 599 20.00 -16.60 -0.80
N ASN A 600 20.95 -16.09 0.00
CA ASN A 600 21.31 -14.68 -0.08
C ASN A 600 22.78 -14.46 0.29
N GLY A 601 23.54 -13.85 -0.62
CA GLY A 601 24.96 -13.55 -0.44
C GLY A 601 25.27 -12.60 0.73
N ALA A 602 24.29 -11.84 1.23
CA ALA A 602 24.47 -10.99 2.41
C ALA A 602 24.83 -11.78 3.68
N ALA A 603 24.56 -13.09 3.72
CA ALA A 603 24.88 -13.95 4.86
C ALA A 603 26.39 -13.98 5.18
N GLY A 604 27.25 -13.74 4.18
CA GLY A 604 28.71 -13.66 4.33
C GLY A 604 29.25 -12.24 4.52
N GLN A 605 28.40 -11.23 4.74
CA GLN A 605 28.84 -9.85 4.94
C GLN A 605 29.03 -9.54 6.43
N LEU A 606 29.98 -8.66 6.73
CA LEU A 606 30.02 -7.96 8.01
C LEU A 606 29.17 -6.69 7.91
N GLN A 607 28.18 -6.59 8.78
CA GLN A 607 27.39 -5.38 9.02
C GLN A 607 27.50 -5.00 10.49
N LEU A 608 27.87 -3.75 10.75
CA LEU A 608 28.00 -3.28 12.13
C LEU A 608 26.70 -2.68 12.66
N ASP A 609 25.76 -2.32 11.78
CA ASP A 609 24.47 -1.77 12.15
C ASP A 609 23.56 -2.77 12.88
N ILE A 610 23.60 -4.06 12.51
CA ILE A 610 22.77 -5.11 13.12
C ILE A 610 22.97 -5.26 14.63
N TYR A 611 24.14 -4.87 15.15
CA TYR A 611 24.39 -4.87 16.58
C TYR A 611 23.51 -3.85 17.27
N GLY A 612 23.46 -2.62 16.76
CA GLY A 612 22.57 -1.59 17.30
C GLY A 612 21.10 -2.01 17.31
N GLU A 613 20.67 -2.67 16.25
CA GLU A 613 19.29 -3.15 16.07
C GLU A 613 18.95 -4.28 17.06
N LEU A 614 19.88 -5.22 17.25
CA LEU A 614 19.82 -6.24 18.29
C LEU A 614 19.68 -5.62 19.69
N PHE A 615 20.61 -4.73 20.07
CA PHE A 615 20.65 -4.15 21.41
C PHE A 615 19.44 -3.23 21.68
N ASP A 616 18.94 -2.51 20.67
CA ASP A 616 17.72 -1.70 20.80
C ASP A 616 16.48 -2.59 21.00
N SER A 617 16.38 -3.70 20.27
CA SER A 617 15.33 -4.70 20.43
C SER A 617 15.30 -5.30 21.83
N VAL A 618 16.46 -5.71 22.33
CA VAL A 618 16.61 -6.24 23.69
C VAL A 618 16.26 -5.17 24.73
N TYR A 619 16.69 -3.92 24.52
CA TYR A 619 16.34 -2.81 25.41
C TYR A 619 14.82 -2.58 25.48
N LEU A 620 14.13 -2.60 24.34
CA LEU A 620 12.68 -2.45 24.26
C LEU A 620 11.96 -3.62 24.92
N PHE A 621 12.43 -4.85 24.68
CA PHE A 621 11.92 -6.03 25.35
C PHE A 621 12.18 -6.00 26.87
N ASN A 622 13.31 -5.47 27.32
CA ASN A 622 13.58 -5.25 28.74
C ASN A 622 12.66 -4.17 29.35
N LYS A 623 12.26 -3.17 28.56
CA LYS A 623 11.40 -2.08 29.00
C LYS A 623 9.92 -2.46 29.06
N TYR A 624 9.43 -3.24 28.09
CA TYR A 624 8.00 -3.54 27.93
C TYR A 624 7.63 -5.02 28.08
N GLY A 625 8.61 -5.92 28.03
CA GLY A 625 8.44 -7.38 28.12
C GLY A 625 8.86 -7.97 29.47
N GLY A 626 9.21 -9.26 29.46
CA GLY A 626 9.53 -10.04 30.67
C GLY A 626 10.91 -9.77 31.28
N GLY A 627 11.75 -8.96 30.62
CA GLY A 627 13.13 -8.70 31.04
C GLY A 627 14.11 -9.78 30.58
N ILE A 628 15.39 -9.43 30.60
CA ILE A 628 16.48 -10.34 30.21
C ILE A 628 16.95 -11.23 31.36
N SER A 629 17.39 -12.44 31.02
CA SER A 629 18.01 -13.42 31.93
C SER A 629 19.48 -13.08 32.21
N HIS A 630 20.09 -13.71 33.24
CA HIS A 630 21.52 -13.55 33.52
C HIS A 630 22.38 -14.05 32.36
N ASP A 631 22.10 -15.24 31.82
CA ASP A 631 22.87 -15.83 30.73
C ASP A 631 22.79 -14.96 29.47
N SER A 632 21.57 -14.54 29.09
CA SER A 632 21.37 -13.62 27.97
C SER A 632 22.11 -12.29 28.16
N TRP A 633 22.18 -11.77 29.40
CA TRP A 633 22.96 -10.57 29.69
C TRP A 633 24.46 -10.79 29.50
N MET A 634 24.99 -11.93 29.94
CA MET A 634 26.40 -12.26 29.76
C MET A 634 26.75 -12.46 28.28
N ASP A 635 25.87 -13.08 27.49
CA ASP A 635 26.02 -13.20 26.03
C ASP A 635 26.08 -11.81 25.37
N LEU A 636 25.19 -10.89 25.77
CA LEU A 636 25.17 -9.50 25.29
C LEU A 636 26.43 -8.72 25.67
N CYS A 637 26.99 -8.95 26.86
CA CYS A 637 28.27 -8.36 27.25
C CYS A 637 29.41 -8.85 26.35
N ALA A 638 29.47 -10.15 26.03
CA ALA A 638 30.49 -10.70 25.14
C ALA A 638 30.38 -10.13 23.71
N ILE A 639 29.16 -10.03 23.18
CA ILE A 639 28.89 -9.42 21.87
C ILE A 639 29.30 -7.94 21.87
N LEU A 640 28.99 -7.21 22.96
CA LEU A 640 29.37 -5.82 23.09
C LEU A 640 30.90 -5.67 23.16
N ASP A 641 31.60 -6.51 23.91
CA ASP A 641 33.06 -6.45 24.00
C ASP A 641 33.72 -6.63 22.62
N TRP A 642 33.23 -7.56 21.80
CA TRP A 642 33.65 -7.70 20.40
C TRP A 642 33.37 -6.42 19.60
N LEU A 643 32.16 -5.85 19.72
CA LEU A 643 31.79 -4.62 19.02
C LEU A 643 32.71 -3.46 19.42
N LEU A 644 33.06 -3.33 20.70
CA LEU A 644 33.95 -2.28 21.20
C LEU A 644 35.37 -2.37 20.62
N GLU A 645 35.78 -3.54 20.11
CA GLU A 645 37.06 -3.75 19.45
C GLU A 645 37.00 -3.52 17.94
N HIS A 646 35.81 -3.61 17.34
CA HIS A 646 35.64 -3.64 15.89
C HIS A 646 34.78 -2.52 15.32
N TRP A 647 34.14 -1.68 16.15
CA TRP A 647 33.16 -0.69 15.72
C TRP A 647 33.69 0.31 14.69
N ASP A 648 35.01 0.57 14.63
CA ASP A 648 35.63 1.45 13.63
C ASP A 648 36.08 0.74 12.33
N SER A 649 35.71 -0.54 12.16
CA SER A 649 35.97 -1.27 10.92
C SER A 649 35.07 -0.77 9.77
N PRO A 650 35.51 -0.88 8.51
CA PRO A 650 34.60 -0.83 7.36
C PRO A 650 33.62 -2.01 7.38
N ASP A 651 32.41 -1.80 6.87
CA ASP A 651 31.34 -2.79 6.81
C ASP A 651 30.50 -2.61 5.54
N ALA A 652 29.50 -3.47 5.32
CA ALA A 652 28.65 -3.41 4.13
C ALA A 652 27.52 -2.36 4.21
N GLY A 653 27.27 -1.81 5.41
CA GLY A 653 26.16 -0.90 5.68
C GLY A 653 24.78 -1.54 5.54
N ILE A 654 23.75 -0.76 5.85
CA ILE A 654 22.34 -1.20 5.85
C ILE A 654 21.84 -1.66 4.48
N TRP A 655 22.40 -1.13 3.38
CA TRP A 655 21.93 -1.39 2.02
C TRP A 655 22.66 -2.53 1.31
N GLU A 656 23.55 -3.26 1.99
CA GLU A 656 24.13 -4.54 1.49
C GLU A 656 24.82 -4.43 0.14
N THR A 657 25.42 -3.26 -0.13
CA THR A 657 25.98 -2.94 -1.45
C THR A 657 27.08 -3.91 -1.85
N ARG A 658 27.18 -4.20 -3.15
CA ARG A 658 28.23 -5.06 -3.72
C ARG A 658 29.49 -4.28 -4.10
N ALA A 659 29.53 -2.97 -3.86
CA ALA A 659 30.68 -2.08 -4.09
C ALA A 659 31.82 -2.20 -3.07
N GLY A 660 31.72 -3.15 -2.13
CA GLY A 660 32.72 -3.40 -1.09
C GLY A 660 32.47 -2.61 0.19
N GLN A 661 33.27 -2.91 1.23
CA GLN A 661 33.06 -2.38 2.57
C GLN A 661 33.51 -0.91 2.69
N GLN A 662 32.72 -0.10 3.38
CA GLN A 662 32.99 1.32 3.63
C GLN A 662 32.76 1.66 5.10
N ARG A 663 33.16 2.87 5.52
CA ARG A 663 32.86 3.38 6.86
C ARG A 663 31.56 4.18 6.80
N HIS A 664 30.43 3.54 7.11
CA HIS A 664 29.10 4.15 7.01
C HIS A 664 28.72 4.93 8.28
N THR A 665 28.13 6.13 8.09
CA THR A 665 27.60 6.95 9.19
C THR A 665 26.47 6.23 9.94
N TYR A 666 25.58 5.55 9.22
CA TYR A 666 24.49 4.76 9.83
C TYR A 666 25.03 3.61 10.68
N SER A 667 26.04 2.88 10.19
CA SER A 667 26.65 1.80 10.97
C SER A 667 27.26 2.31 12.28
N ARG A 668 27.96 3.46 12.26
CA ARG A 668 28.44 4.10 13.50
C ARG A 668 27.33 4.55 14.42
N LEU A 669 26.25 5.11 13.86
CA LEU A 669 25.07 5.49 14.63
C LEU A 669 24.50 4.28 15.38
N MET A 670 24.39 3.13 14.73
CA MET A 670 23.88 1.91 15.35
C MET A 670 24.88 1.27 16.33
N CYS A 671 26.20 1.36 16.08
CA CYS A 671 27.20 1.04 17.11
C CYS A 671 27.04 1.90 18.36
N TRP A 672 26.80 3.22 18.20
CA TRP A 672 26.52 4.10 19.33
C TRP A 672 25.25 3.67 20.08
N VAL A 673 24.18 3.32 19.35
CA VAL A 673 22.93 2.80 19.94
C VAL A 673 23.23 1.56 20.78
N ALA A 674 23.98 0.59 20.26
CA ALA A 674 24.32 -0.63 21.00
C ALA A 674 24.92 -0.34 22.38
N VAL A 675 25.96 0.48 22.42
CA VAL A 675 26.64 0.84 23.67
C VAL A 675 25.72 1.63 24.60
N GLU A 676 24.95 2.57 24.06
CA GLU A 676 24.01 3.38 24.82
C GLU A 676 22.95 2.52 25.52
N ARG A 677 22.33 1.60 24.78
CA ARG A 677 21.28 0.71 25.30
C ARG A 677 21.80 -0.22 26.38
N MET A 678 23.03 -0.74 26.22
CA MET A 678 23.69 -1.54 27.26
C MET A 678 23.93 -0.75 28.55
N ILE A 679 24.41 0.50 28.45
CA ILE A 679 24.56 1.39 29.61
C ILE A 679 23.22 1.62 30.31
N ARG A 680 22.13 1.87 29.55
CA ARG A 680 20.79 2.08 30.13
C ARG A 680 20.29 0.85 30.88
N MET A 681 20.37 -0.33 30.25
CA MET A 681 19.93 -1.58 30.87
C MET A 681 20.72 -1.88 32.15
N ALA A 682 22.05 -1.76 32.09
CA ALA A 682 22.93 -1.97 33.24
C ALA A 682 22.57 -1.07 34.42
N ARG A 683 22.39 0.23 34.17
CA ARG A 683 22.02 1.20 35.22
C ARG A 683 20.61 0.99 35.77
N GLN A 684 19.65 0.71 34.90
CA GLN A 684 18.25 0.55 35.30
C GLN A 684 18.05 -0.69 36.18
N ARG A 685 18.78 -1.79 35.91
CA ARG A 685 18.60 -3.07 36.59
C ARG A 685 19.73 -3.45 37.55
N GLY A 686 20.80 -2.66 37.62
CA GLY A 686 21.99 -2.98 38.41
C GLY A 686 22.76 -4.18 37.86
N LEU A 687 22.75 -4.38 36.53
CA LEU A 687 23.45 -5.50 35.90
C LEU A 687 24.96 -5.19 35.77
N PRO A 688 25.84 -6.21 35.90
CA PRO A 688 27.28 -6.01 35.86
C PRO A 688 27.77 -5.65 34.45
N GLY A 689 28.73 -4.72 34.34
CA GLY A 689 29.37 -4.32 33.09
C GLY A 689 30.43 -3.24 33.31
N ASP A 690 31.39 -3.11 32.39
CA ASP A 690 32.42 -2.07 32.44
C ASP A 690 31.86 -0.72 31.95
N LEU A 691 31.05 -0.09 32.80
CA LEU A 691 30.42 1.19 32.49
C LEU A 691 31.44 2.29 32.15
N GLY A 692 32.66 2.22 32.69
CA GLY A 692 33.72 3.18 32.39
C GLY A 692 34.18 3.07 30.94
N ARG A 693 34.54 1.86 30.50
CA ARG A 693 34.89 1.58 29.10
C ARG A 693 33.73 1.91 28.17
N TRP A 694 32.51 1.47 28.48
CA TRP A 694 31.34 1.67 27.63
C TRP A 694 31.04 3.16 27.41
N MET A 695 31.09 3.98 28.46
CA MET A 695 30.88 5.42 28.33
C MET A 695 31.95 6.07 27.45
N SER A 696 33.23 5.70 27.65
CA SER A 696 34.34 6.22 26.85
C SER A 696 34.20 5.88 25.37
N GLU A 697 33.89 4.63 25.03
CA GLU A 697 33.72 4.20 23.64
C GLU A 697 32.48 4.82 22.99
N ARG A 698 31.34 4.89 23.70
CA ARG A 698 30.15 5.59 23.23
C ARG A 698 30.48 7.04 22.85
N ASP A 699 31.22 7.75 23.69
CA ASP A 699 31.56 9.15 23.47
C ASP A 699 32.51 9.31 22.26
N LYS A 700 33.47 8.38 22.07
CA LYS A 700 34.31 8.34 20.86
C LYS A 700 33.48 8.16 19.58
N ILE A 701 32.54 7.21 19.57
CA ILE A 701 31.66 6.97 18.42
C ILE A 701 30.82 8.22 18.14
N TYR A 702 30.25 8.84 19.19
CA TYR A 702 29.48 10.07 19.06
C TYR A 702 30.30 11.19 18.41
N HIS A 703 31.52 11.43 18.90
CA HIS A 703 32.42 12.44 18.33
C HIS A 703 32.77 12.12 16.87
N GLN A 704 33.06 10.87 16.55
CA GLN A 704 33.35 10.48 15.16
C GLN A 704 32.18 10.78 14.22
N ILE A 705 30.95 10.44 14.59
CA ILE A 705 29.76 10.75 13.76
C ILE A 705 29.63 12.26 13.55
N MET A 706 29.76 13.04 14.63
CA MET A 706 29.58 14.49 14.58
C MET A 706 30.68 15.22 13.80
N GLU A 707 31.91 14.70 13.80
CA GLU A 707 33.07 15.31 13.15
C GLU A 707 33.30 14.81 11.73
N GLN A 708 33.08 13.51 11.48
CA GLN A 708 33.44 12.84 10.23
C GLN A 708 32.23 12.47 9.37
N GLY A 709 31.03 12.38 9.96
CA GLY A 709 29.77 12.14 9.24
C GLY A 709 29.04 13.41 8.82
N TRP A 710 29.49 14.58 9.26
CA TRP A 710 28.90 15.88 8.95
C TRP A 710 29.66 16.59 7.83
N ASN A 711 28.98 16.88 6.71
CA ASN A 711 29.50 17.73 5.67
C ASN A 711 29.19 19.21 6.00
N ALA A 712 30.21 19.96 6.45
CA ALA A 712 30.04 21.36 6.82
C ALA A 712 29.85 22.32 5.63
N ARG A 713 30.16 21.89 4.40
CA ARG A 713 29.96 22.73 3.21
C ARG A 713 28.51 22.72 2.78
N GLU A 714 27.94 21.52 2.66
CA GLU A 714 26.55 21.30 2.22
C GLU A 714 25.57 21.25 3.41
N GLN A 715 26.08 21.38 4.64
CA GLN A 715 25.31 21.40 5.89
C GLN A 715 24.36 20.20 6.03
N THR A 716 24.89 18.99 5.85
CA THR A 716 24.11 17.75 5.97
C THR A 716 24.97 16.62 6.52
N PHE A 717 24.34 15.67 7.21
CA PHE A 717 24.96 14.37 7.44
C PHE A 717 24.96 13.56 6.14
N VAL A 718 25.99 12.74 5.96
CA VAL A 718 26.27 12.02 4.71
C VAL A 718 26.48 10.53 4.95
N GLN A 719 26.35 9.73 3.90
CA GLN A 719 26.38 8.27 3.92
C GLN A 719 27.66 7.69 4.51
N ARG A 720 28.81 8.26 4.12
CA ARG A 720 30.15 7.73 4.42
C ARG A 720 30.94 8.73 5.24
N LEU A 721 31.72 8.23 6.20
CA LEU A 721 32.64 9.06 6.96
C LEU A 721 33.78 9.56 6.07
N SER A 722 34.40 10.66 6.47
CA SER A 722 35.63 11.16 5.83
C SER A 722 36.75 10.12 5.94
N GLY A 723 37.45 9.86 4.83
CA GLY A 723 38.58 8.90 4.81
C GLY A 723 39.80 9.34 5.62
N ASP A 724 40.03 10.66 5.74
CA ASP A 724 41.13 11.26 6.50
C ASP A 724 40.61 12.23 7.56
N ALA A 725 41.22 12.20 8.75
CA ALA A 725 40.90 13.14 9.82
C ALA A 725 41.16 14.59 9.38
N GLY A 726 40.11 15.42 9.35
CA GLY A 726 40.20 16.85 9.03
C GLY A 726 39.80 17.22 7.59
N GLN A 727 39.49 16.26 6.73
CA GLN A 727 38.84 16.54 5.44
C GLN A 727 37.32 16.40 5.56
N PRO A 728 36.51 17.28 4.92
CA PRO A 728 35.07 17.10 4.89
C PRO A 728 34.72 15.81 4.13
N PRO A 729 33.73 15.03 4.60
CA PRO A 729 33.28 13.84 3.88
C PRO A 729 32.62 14.23 2.55
N GLU A 730 32.65 13.32 1.58
CA GLU A 730 31.92 13.51 0.32
C GLU A 730 30.42 13.68 0.57
N CYS A 731 29.76 14.55 -0.20
CA CYS A 731 28.34 14.81 -0.03
C CYS A 731 27.50 13.74 -0.73
N ILE A 732 27.44 12.56 -0.14
CA ILE A 732 26.56 11.46 -0.54
C ILE A 732 25.42 11.40 0.46
N LEU A 733 24.18 11.65 0.03
CA LEU A 733 23.02 11.60 0.92
C LEU A 733 22.56 10.16 1.14
N ASP A 734 21.98 9.90 2.31
CA ASP A 734 21.39 8.60 2.65
C ASP A 734 20.15 8.77 3.53
N ALA A 735 19.03 8.19 3.10
CA ALA A 735 17.76 8.26 3.79
C ALA A 735 17.77 7.56 5.16
N SER A 736 18.68 6.60 5.39
CA SER A 736 18.83 5.94 6.70
C SER A 736 19.16 6.94 7.81
N LEU A 737 19.75 8.09 7.50
CA LEU A 737 20.10 9.11 8.50
C LEU A 737 18.88 9.86 9.06
N LEU A 738 17.69 9.70 8.46
CA LEU A 738 16.43 10.21 9.01
C LEU A 738 16.10 9.62 10.39
N VAL A 739 16.66 8.46 10.75
CA VAL A 739 16.39 7.75 12.01
C VAL A 739 17.12 8.31 13.23
N MET A 740 18.09 9.22 13.06
CA MET A 740 18.86 9.82 14.16
C MET A 740 18.02 10.28 15.37
N PRO A 741 16.89 11.00 15.22
CA PRO A 741 16.03 11.38 16.35
C PRO A 741 15.16 10.23 16.89
N MET A 742 14.90 9.20 16.09
CA MET A 742 14.12 8.02 16.50
C MET A 742 14.93 7.24 17.54
N VAL A 743 16.22 7.03 17.26
CA VAL A 743 17.16 6.35 18.16
C VAL A 743 17.76 7.24 19.26
N LYS A 744 17.33 8.50 19.35
CA LYS A 744 17.72 9.51 20.36
C LYS A 744 19.18 9.95 20.29
N PHE A 745 19.78 9.92 19.10
CA PHE A 745 21.13 10.42 18.88
C PHE A 745 21.17 11.96 18.80
N LEU A 746 20.25 12.56 18.04
CA LEU A 746 20.09 14.01 17.93
C LEU A 746 18.68 14.45 18.35
N SER A 747 18.59 15.70 18.83
CA SER A 747 17.30 16.36 19.00
C SER A 747 16.66 16.60 17.63
N PRO A 748 15.34 16.39 17.47
CA PRO A 748 14.64 16.80 16.25
C PRO A 748 14.77 18.31 15.94
N ASP A 749 15.02 19.13 16.96
CA ASP A 749 15.24 20.58 16.82
C ASP A 749 16.70 20.96 16.55
N ASP A 750 17.63 20.00 16.51
CA ASP A 750 19.03 20.30 16.18
C ASP A 750 19.11 20.91 14.77
N PRO A 751 19.77 22.08 14.60
CA PRO A 751 19.90 22.71 13.28
C PRO A 751 20.52 21.80 12.22
N ARG A 752 21.46 20.93 12.61
CA ARG A 752 22.09 19.97 11.70
C ARG A 752 21.09 18.95 11.20
N PHE A 753 20.27 18.38 12.09
CA PHE A 753 19.27 17.41 11.69
C PHE A 753 18.18 18.03 10.81
N ARG A 754 17.68 19.22 11.15
CA ARG A 754 16.71 19.95 10.31
C ARG A 754 17.27 20.26 8.93
N SER A 755 18.58 20.56 8.85
CA SER A 755 19.28 20.77 7.58
C SER A 755 19.41 19.47 6.78
N THR A 756 19.75 18.34 7.42
CA THR A 756 19.76 17.02 6.77
C THR A 756 18.39 16.63 6.23
N VAL A 757 17.31 16.83 7.00
CA VAL A 757 15.93 16.58 6.56
C VAL A 757 15.61 17.42 5.31
N ARG A 758 16.04 18.69 5.27
CA ARG A 758 15.87 19.53 4.08
C ARG A 758 16.66 18.99 2.89
N ALA A 759 17.94 18.68 3.07
CA ALA A 759 18.79 18.17 1.99
C ALA A 759 18.24 16.86 1.39
N ILE A 760 17.78 15.93 2.24
CA ILE A 760 17.10 14.71 1.80
C ILE A 760 15.80 15.05 1.06
N GLY A 761 14.98 15.95 1.63
CA GLY A 761 13.74 16.43 1.02
C GLY A 761 13.91 17.03 -0.38
N GLU A 762 15.01 17.75 -0.62
CA GLU A 762 15.29 18.42 -1.90
C GLU A 762 15.89 17.47 -2.96
N ASN A 763 16.58 16.41 -2.55
CA ASN A 763 17.42 15.62 -3.47
C ASN A 763 17.03 14.14 -3.57
N LEU A 764 16.38 13.57 -2.55
CA LEU A 764 15.99 12.15 -2.52
C LEU A 764 14.48 11.92 -2.49
N VAL A 765 13.66 12.97 -2.34
CA VAL A 765 12.20 12.85 -2.25
C VAL A 765 11.54 13.29 -3.55
N THR A 766 10.70 12.41 -4.10
CA THR A 766 9.79 12.72 -5.21
C THR A 766 8.36 12.55 -4.72
N ASP A 767 7.64 13.67 -4.56
CA ASP A 767 6.33 13.74 -3.91
C ASP A 767 6.36 13.28 -2.44
N SER A 768 6.03 12.03 -2.15
CA SER A 768 6.19 11.39 -0.84
C SER A 768 7.12 10.17 -0.86
N LEU A 769 7.61 9.81 -2.05
CA LEU A 769 8.42 8.63 -2.28
C LEU A 769 9.91 8.97 -2.16
N VAL A 770 10.67 8.15 -1.45
CA VAL A 770 12.05 8.46 -1.06
C VAL A 770 13.01 7.39 -1.56
N PHE A 771 14.05 7.82 -2.26
CA PHE A 771 15.17 6.96 -2.65
C PHE A 771 16.10 6.68 -1.47
N ARG A 772 16.77 5.52 -1.47
CA ARG A 772 17.76 5.19 -0.43
C ARG A 772 18.92 6.19 -0.44
N TYR A 773 19.46 6.40 -1.62
CA TYR A 773 20.55 7.30 -1.98
C TYR A 773 20.48 7.52 -3.50
N ASP A 774 21.33 8.40 -4.05
CA ASP A 774 21.47 8.57 -5.49
C ASP A 774 22.48 7.55 -6.04
N PRO A 775 22.06 6.55 -6.85
CA PRO A 775 22.96 5.53 -7.39
C PRO A 775 23.97 6.07 -8.41
N GLU A 776 23.72 7.22 -9.05
CA GLU A 776 24.71 7.86 -9.93
C GLU A 776 25.89 8.43 -9.14
N VAL A 777 25.61 8.90 -7.92
CA VAL A 777 26.61 9.49 -7.01
C VAL A 777 27.27 8.42 -6.13
N SER A 778 26.57 7.34 -5.82
CA SER A 778 27.05 6.23 -5.01
C SER A 778 26.83 4.88 -5.73
N PRO A 779 27.72 4.50 -6.66
CA PRO A 779 27.64 3.22 -7.34
C PRO A 779 27.72 2.08 -6.32
N ASP A 780 26.71 1.22 -6.30
CA ASP A 780 26.57 0.12 -5.33
C ASP A 780 27.04 -1.23 -5.88
N GLY A 781 27.62 -1.22 -7.08
CA GLY A 781 28.23 -2.37 -7.73
C GLY A 781 27.27 -3.20 -8.60
N LEU A 782 26.09 -2.67 -8.93
CA LEU A 782 25.07 -3.32 -9.75
C LEU A 782 24.57 -2.38 -10.85
N ASP A 783 24.24 -2.93 -12.03
CA ASP A 783 23.77 -2.13 -13.17
C ASP A 783 22.29 -1.70 -13.00
N GLY A 784 21.94 -0.52 -13.53
CA GLY A 784 20.57 -0.03 -13.61
C GLY A 784 20.16 0.99 -12.53
N THR A 785 18.86 1.29 -12.48
CA THR A 785 18.24 2.24 -11.54
C THR A 785 17.24 1.50 -10.65
N GLU A 786 17.08 1.91 -9.40
CA GLU A 786 16.10 1.33 -8.47
C GLU A 786 14.82 2.16 -8.37
N GLY A 787 13.76 1.55 -7.83
CA GLY A 787 12.57 2.26 -7.38
C GLY A 787 12.80 3.01 -6.08
N THR A 788 11.80 3.77 -5.66
CA THR A 788 11.80 4.40 -4.33
C THR A 788 11.55 3.35 -3.26
N PHE A 789 12.24 3.45 -2.13
CA PHE A 789 12.15 2.43 -1.09
C PHE A 789 11.05 2.79 -0.09
N SER A 790 10.07 1.92 0.07
CA SER A 790 8.86 2.23 0.85
C SER A 790 9.19 2.58 2.31
N ILE A 791 10.20 1.93 2.90
CA ILE A 791 10.65 2.25 4.26
C ILE A 791 11.17 3.67 4.42
N CYS A 792 11.98 4.15 3.47
CA CYS A 792 12.56 5.49 3.51
C CYS A 792 11.45 6.55 3.47
N SER A 793 10.36 6.26 2.75
CA SER A 793 9.18 7.11 2.67
C SER A 793 8.44 7.20 4.02
N PHE A 794 8.35 6.10 4.77
CA PHE A 794 7.79 6.13 6.12
C PHE A 794 8.74 6.76 7.16
N TRP A 795 10.05 6.57 7.04
CA TRP A 795 11.03 7.30 7.86
C TRP A 795 10.97 8.80 7.61
N TRP A 796 10.74 9.21 6.37
CA TRP A 796 10.52 10.61 6.00
C TRP A 796 9.29 11.20 6.68
N VAL A 797 8.16 10.50 6.65
CA VAL A 797 6.95 10.89 7.40
C VAL A 797 7.27 11.09 8.89
N GLU A 798 7.94 10.12 9.51
CA GLU A 798 8.26 10.21 10.94
C GLU A 798 9.25 11.36 11.24
N ALA A 799 10.25 11.59 10.38
CA ALA A 799 11.19 12.69 10.52
C ALA A 799 10.50 14.06 10.39
N LEU A 800 9.57 14.21 9.44
CA LEU A 800 8.74 15.41 9.31
C LEU A 800 7.92 15.64 10.58
N ALA A 801 7.25 14.61 11.09
CA ALA A 801 6.44 14.70 12.30
C ALA A 801 7.30 15.15 13.51
N ARG A 802 8.47 14.53 13.67
CA ARG A 802 9.40 14.84 14.77
C ARG A 802 9.98 16.25 14.70
N THR A 803 10.17 16.80 13.50
CA THR A 803 10.67 18.18 13.30
C THR A 803 9.56 19.24 13.41
N GLY A 804 8.35 18.85 13.79
CA GLY A 804 7.18 19.72 13.95
C GLY A 804 6.46 20.05 12.64
N GLN A 805 6.82 19.40 11.53
CA GLN A 805 6.18 19.58 10.22
C GLN A 805 4.96 18.65 10.09
N ILE A 806 4.01 18.77 11.02
CA ILE A 806 2.90 17.81 11.22
C ILE A 806 2.01 17.69 9.98
N GLU A 807 1.61 18.81 9.37
CA GLU A 807 0.76 18.78 8.17
C GLU A 807 1.48 18.14 6.97
N ALA A 808 2.77 18.42 6.79
CA ALA A 808 3.56 17.81 5.73
C ALA A 808 3.70 16.29 5.95
N ALA A 809 3.95 15.86 7.20
CA ALA A 809 4.01 14.46 7.57
C ALA A 809 2.69 13.75 7.29
N ARG A 810 1.56 14.39 7.64
CA ARG A 810 0.22 13.85 7.39
C ARG A 810 -0.05 13.68 5.90
N VAL A 811 0.22 14.72 5.10
CA VAL A 811 0.03 14.66 3.64
C VAL A 811 0.92 13.57 3.04
N ALA A 812 2.18 13.45 3.47
CA ALA A 812 3.08 12.40 2.99
C ALA A 812 2.58 10.99 3.39
N LEU A 813 2.07 10.81 4.61
CA LEU A 813 1.52 9.53 5.07
C LEU A 813 0.26 9.13 4.28
N GLU A 814 -0.68 10.05 4.10
CA GLU A 814 -1.92 9.80 3.38
C GLU A 814 -1.66 9.53 1.88
N LYS A 815 -0.63 10.16 1.29
CA LYS A 815 -0.15 9.82 -0.06
C LYS A 815 0.45 8.43 -0.12
N MET A 816 1.28 8.05 0.85
CA MET A 816 1.82 6.68 0.94
C MET A 816 0.69 5.64 0.96
N PHE A 817 -0.43 5.90 1.65
CA PHE A 817 -1.59 5.01 1.63
C PHE A 817 -2.20 4.77 0.25
N THR A 818 -2.05 5.71 -0.69
CA THR A 818 -2.53 5.54 -2.07
C THR A 818 -1.68 4.57 -2.89
N TYR A 819 -0.43 4.31 -2.47
CA TYR A 819 0.44 3.32 -3.09
C TYR A 819 0.29 1.92 -2.51
N ALA A 820 -0.46 1.75 -1.42
CA ALA A 820 -0.83 0.41 -0.98
C ALA A 820 -1.60 -0.31 -2.08
N ASN A 821 -1.48 -1.63 -2.18
CA ASN A 821 -2.40 -2.35 -3.04
C ASN A 821 -3.85 -2.26 -2.48
N HIS A 822 -4.81 -2.79 -3.23
CA HIS A 822 -6.24 -2.79 -2.85
C HIS A 822 -6.55 -3.50 -1.51
N LEU A 823 -5.58 -4.19 -0.92
CA LEU A 823 -5.67 -4.86 0.38
C LEU A 823 -4.90 -4.13 1.49
N GLY A 824 -4.25 -3.01 1.21
CA GLY A 824 -3.41 -2.29 2.17
C GLY A 824 -2.01 -2.90 2.36
N LEU A 825 -1.53 -3.68 1.39
CA LEU A 825 -0.20 -4.31 1.40
C LEU A 825 0.82 -3.52 0.58
N TYR A 826 2.09 -3.60 0.94
CA TYR A 826 3.19 -2.93 0.25
C TYR A 826 4.30 -3.90 -0.13
N ALA A 827 4.85 -3.70 -1.33
CA ALA A 827 6.13 -4.27 -1.71
C ALA A 827 7.28 -3.44 -1.11
N GLU A 828 8.48 -3.97 -1.25
CA GLU A 828 9.73 -3.31 -0.87
C GLU A 828 9.90 -1.92 -1.51
N GLN A 829 9.62 -1.80 -2.81
CA GLN A 829 9.81 -0.57 -3.57
C GLN A 829 8.55 -0.19 -4.36
N ILE A 830 8.48 1.11 -4.66
CA ILE A 830 7.52 1.69 -5.59
C ILE A 830 8.31 2.28 -6.76
N GLY A 831 8.02 1.78 -7.96
CA GLY A 831 8.61 2.27 -9.20
C GLY A 831 8.13 3.68 -9.55
N LEU A 832 8.77 4.29 -10.55
CA LEU A 832 8.48 5.67 -10.97
C LEU A 832 7.06 5.86 -11.48
N THR A 833 6.39 4.79 -11.92
CA THR A 833 5.00 4.83 -12.39
C THR A 833 4.00 4.39 -11.33
N GLY A 834 4.45 4.17 -10.09
CA GLY A 834 3.64 3.74 -8.95
C GLY A 834 3.45 2.22 -8.83
N GLU A 835 4.08 1.44 -9.70
CA GLU A 835 4.04 -0.01 -9.68
C GLU A 835 4.84 -0.57 -8.49
N HIS A 836 4.39 -1.71 -7.95
CA HIS A 836 5.11 -2.40 -6.89
C HIS A 836 6.31 -3.16 -7.46
N LEU A 837 7.46 -3.02 -6.81
CA LEU A 837 8.74 -3.64 -7.14
C LEU A 837 9.37 -4.26 -5.88
N GLY A 838 10.28 -5.21 -6.07
CA GLY A 838 10.93 -5.97 -5.00
C GLY A 838 9.98 -6.93 -4.28
N ASN A 839 10.44 -7.50 -3.17
CA ASN A 839 9.73 -8.58 -2.48
C ASN A 839 8.38 -8.13 -1.85
N PHE A 840 7.39 -9.03 -1.80
CA PHE A 840 6.01 -8.68 -1.45
C PHE A 840 5.26 -9.73 -0.62
N PRO A 841 4.48 -9.31 0.40
CA PRO A 841 4.61 -8.03 1.10
C PRO A 841 5.88 -8.03 1.94
N GLN A 842 6.48 -6.86 2.14
CA GLN A 842 7.72 -6.73 2.92
C GLN A 842 7.43 -6.38 4.38
N ALA A 843 8.00 -7.14 5.33
CA ALA A 843 7.89 -6.88 6.76
C ALA A 843 8.42 -5.49 7.12
N PHE A 844 9.60 -5.15 6.60
CA PHE A 844 10.32 -3.93 6.94
C PHE A 844 9.50 -2.66 6.64
N THR A 845 8.79 -2.66 5.50
CA THR A 845 7.88 -1.58 5.11
C THR A 845 6.65 -1.47 6.01
N HIS A 846 5.98 -2.59 6.30
CA HIS A 846 4.77 -2.60 7.13
C HIS A 846 5.02 -2.15 8.58
N LEU A 847 6.20 -2.45 9.10
CA LEU A 847 6.69 -1.93 10.37
C LEU A 847 6.81 -0.40 10.34
N ALA A 848 7.44 0.16 9.30
CA ALA A 848 7.75 1.58 9.28
C ALA A 848 6.47 2.40 9.13
N LEU A 849 5.49 1.85 8.40
CA LEU A 849 4.12 2.37 8.39
C LEU A 849 3.55 2.46 9.82
N ILE A 850 3.64 1.40 10.62
CA ILE A 850 3.15 1.41 12.01
C ILE A 850 3.88 2.47 12.83
N SER A 851 5.21 2.57 12.71
CA SER A 851 6.01 3.56 13.45
C SER A 851 5.63 5.00 13.06
N ALA A 852 5.51 5.26 11.77
CA ALA A 852 5.17 6.58 11.23
C ALA A 852 3.75 6.99 11.62
N ALA A 853 2.77 6.10 11.44
CA ALA A 853 1.38 6.35 11.79
C ALA A 853 1.19 6.58 13.30
N THR A 854 1.78 5.72 14.15
CA THR A 854 1.69 5.88 15.61
C THR A 854 2.37 7.15 16.09
N SER A 855 3.57 7.44 15.58
CA SER A 855 4.31 8.63 15.99
C SER A 855 3.62 9.91 15.53
N LEU A 856 3.09 9.96 14.31
CA LEU A 856 2.35 11.12 13.83
C LEU A 856 1.04 11.33 14.60
N ASP A 857 0.32 10.25 14.90
CA ASP A 857 -0.90 10.30 15.71
C ASP A 857 -0.61 10.90 17.09
N ASP A 858 0.47 10.45 17.76
CA ASP A 858 0.94 11.00 19.04
C ASP A 858 1.20 12.52 18.96
N PHE A 859 1.78 13.01 17.85
CA PHE A 859 2.07 14.44 17.66
C PHE A 859 0.83 15.29 17.31
N MET A 860 -0.24 14.68 16.80
CA MET A 860 -1.48 15.36 16.46
C MET A 860 -2.43 15.55 17.66
N GLY A 861 -2.12 14.93 18.81
CA GLY A 861 -3.03 14.84 19.96
C GLY A 861 -4.26 14.01 19.63
#